data_AF-A0A1N6HJ47-F1
#
_entry.id   AF-A0A1N6HJ47-F1
#
_cell.length_a   1.000
_cell.length_b   1.000
_cell.length_c   1.000
_cell.angle_alpha   90.00
_cell.angle_beta   90.00
_cell.angle_gamma   90.00
#
_symmetry.space_group_name_H-M   'P 1'
#
loop_
_entity.id
_entity.type
_entity.pdbx_description
1 polymer ?
#
loop_
_entity_poly.entity_id
_entity_poly.type
_entity_poly.pdbx_seq_one_letter_code
_entity_poly.pdbx_strand_id
1 'polypeptide(L)'
;MTIAQEVLETGRQVAAVCAGTLSAGLRAGIERYLGWPYKVASASVVDADGAVSDTFAAVVYAAKETLPDATLAQVPADSTAVVADATDSLTIDNFRAAYARVARAKRLKKSPAPKLDTPTTTVTLGVIYAQRSDLPLEAFAEELERLNAATPSREWPDMIVVASMGAIQYAAQFPGESLSGDYLPPAEGALNNYIPAVYVLIVLRPTGAFTFNKMMSFVVAHLGIFSPGAKLPNFTELLDGVPNTAVVMCGYQYDLKGNLSPVPRNQYQDRFVPAPPFQITDRRGQHMATIQLIPWQDGGTILLKGKLPLLGLLPFFGRQDILKAGVITRPDDLQISYVLPITPADFGDMLTRFQQRSNMRVKRPQSQWIVQKLADEGSASPFMARLFMGLMRLRDAVYPDPVARESFDKAFDFVPNSLFPARTAAKEISELWAGHASKVAAGEVVRRQGVAIHIDENIDKELRRQVEHFLNSAARVIKQGMQGLTTQLGVDIGFMFKQQPAFERGIAALKATDPLLANYLEKCRQTWSERLIKSRNDLEHNNWSLPRVTYDASGANIVAVEPLVAGQAVTEFVQAMLDRVCCFVEDVTAHCIQQKMAAPITITEIPLAERRSEAPERFQLTLAVGGQPRWNISYQSSLFEKV
;
A
#
# COMPACT_ATOMS: atom_id res chain seq x y z
N MET A 1 -31.64 -20.97 -5.11
CA MET A 1 -30.21 -20.61 -5.25
C MET A 1 -30.14 -19.11 -5.08
N THR A 2 -29.15 -18.56 -4.37
CA THR A 2 -29.04 -17.09 -4.27
C THR A 2 -28.55 -16.53 -5.60
N ILE A 3 -28.89 -15.28 -5.92
CA ILE A 3 -28.46 -14.68 -7.19
C ILE A 3 -26.92 -14.65 -7.34
N ALA A 4 -26.18 -14.41 -6.25
CA ALA A 4 -24.72 -14.51 -6.25
C ALA A 4 -24.21 -15.89 -6.67
N GLN A 5 -24.84 -16.98 -6.21
CA GLN A 5 -24.45 -18.34 -6.59
C GLN A 5 -24.75 -18.61 -8.06
N GLU A 6 -25.86 -18.10 -8.59
CA GLU A 6 -26.18 -18.23 -10.01
C GLU A 6 -25.17 -17.48 -10.88
N VAL A 7 -24.82 -16.25 -10.50
CA VAL A 7 -23.81 -15.45 -11.21
C VAL A 7 -22.43 -16.09 -11.12
N LEU A 8 -22.08 -16.69 -9.98
CA LEU A 8 -20.84 -17.44 -9.81
C LEU A 8 -20.78 -18.63 -10.78
N GLU A 9 -21.87 -19.39 -10.89
CA GLU A 9 -21.92 -20.54 -11.79
C GLU A 9 -21.86 -20.12 -13.26
N THR A 10 -22.58 -19.05 -13.64
CA THR A 10 -22.43 -18.46 -14.98
C THR A 10 -21.01 -17.97 -15.22
N GLY A 11 -20.38 -17.33 -14.23
CA GLY A 11 -18.99 -16.88 -14.31
C GLY A 11 -18.01 -18.03 -14.56
N ARG A 12 -18.21 -19.17 -13.91
CA ARG A 12 -17.44 -20.40 -14.15
C ARG A 12 -17.64 -20.94 -15.56
N GLN A 13 -18.88 -20.92 -16.05
CA GLN A 13 -19.21 -21.35 -17.41
C GLN A 13 -18.52 -20.45 -18.44
N VAL A 14 -18.58 -19.12 -18.27
CA VAL A 14 -17.88 -18.16 -19.13
C VAL A 14 -16.36 -18.37 -19.07
N ALA A 15 -15.80 -18.63 -17.89
CA ALA A 15 -14.38 -18.90 -17.72
C ALA A 15 -13.93 -20.25 -18.32
N ALA A 16 -14.85 -21.19 -18.56
CA ALA A 16 -14.57 -22.54 -19.05
C ALA A 16 -14.83 -22.75 -20.55
N VAL A 17 -15.31 -21.72 -21.26
CA VAL A 17 -15.55 -21.78 -22.72
C VAL A 17 -14.27 -22.10 -23.50
N CYS A 18 -14.43 -22.75 -24.65
CA CYS A 18 -13.31 -23.04 -25.54
C CYS A 18 -12.77 -21.74 -26.18
N ALA A 19 -11.48 -21.75 -26.52
CA ALA A 19 -10.85 -20.66 -27.26
C ALA A 19 -11.66 -20.31 -28.53
N GLY A 20 -11.82 -19.02 -28.80
CA GLY A 20 -12.65 -18.51 -29.90
C GLY A 20 -14.17 -18.49 -29.66
N THR A 21 -14.67 -19.07 -28.56
CA THR A 21 -16.10 -18.97 -28.17
C THR A 21 -16.35 -18.02 -27.00
N LEU A 22 -15.29 -17.42 -26.46
CA LEU A 22 -15.35 -16.53 -25.29
C LEU A 22 -16.32 -15.36 -25.47
N SER A 23 -16.26 -14.66 -26.61
CA SER A 23 -17.14 -13.51 -26.86
C SER A 23 -18.62 -13.89 -26.81
N ALA A 24 -18.99 -15.05 -27.36
CA ALA A 24 -20.36 -15.53 -27.34
C ALA A 24 -20.79 -15.95 -25.92
N GLY A 25 -19.92 -16.65 -25.18
CA GLY A 25 -20.16 -17.04 -23.80
C GLY A 25 -20.31 -15.84 -22.87
N LEU A 26 -19.40 -14.87 -22.94
CA LEU A 26 -19.44 -13.63 -22.17
C LEU A 26 -20.74 -12.85 -22.41
N ARG A 27 -21.11 -12.68 -23.68
CA ARG A 27 -22.36 -12.00 -24.06
C ARG A 27 -23.58 -12.68 -23.46
N ALA A 28 -23.72 -13.99 -23.63
CA ALA A 28 -24.84 -14.76 -23.08
C ALA A 28 -24.87 -14.71 -21.54
N GLY A 29 -23.69 -14.74 -20.91
CA GLY A 29 -23.56 -14.63 -19.46
C GLY A 29 -24.01 -13.27 -18.91
N ILE A 30 -23.67 -12.17 -19.60
CA ILE A 30 -24.13 -10.81 -19.23
C ILE A 30 -25.64 -10.70 -19.44
N GLU A 31 -26.13 -11.08 -20.63
CA GLU A 31 -27.52 -10.95 -21.05
C GLU A 31 -28.50 -11.61 -20.07
N ARG A 32 -28.11 -12.75 -19.47
CA ARG A 32 -28.92 -13.49 -18.50
C ARG A 32 -29.39 -12.67 -17.30
N TYR A 33 -28.66 -11.63 -16.91
CA TYR A 33 -28.94 -10.84 -15.70
C TYR A 33 -29.45 -9.43 -15.99
N LEU A 34 -29.71 -9.11 -17.27
CA LEU A 34 -30.22 -7.82 -17.68
C LEU A 34 -31.72 -7.92 -17.97
N GLY A 35 -32.51 -7.05 -17.35
CA GLY A 35 -33.91 -6.85 -17.71
C GLY A 35 -34.10 -5.67 -18.65
N TRP A 36 -35.35 -5.46 -19.05
CA TRP A 36 -35.76 -4.30 -19.86
C TRP A 36 -35.29 -2.99 -19.19
N PRO A 37 -34.75 -2.02 -19.97
CA PRO A 37 -34.73 -1.93 -21.44
C PRO A 37 -33.46 -2.48 -22.13
N TYR A 38 -32.61 -3.23 -21.42
CA TYR A 38 -31.29 -3.57 -21.93
C TYR A 38 -31.29 -4.78 -22.86
N LYS A 39 -30.47 -4.68 -23.92
CA LYS A 39 -30.10 -5.78 -24.82
C LYS A 39 -28.58 -5.88 -24.92
N VAL A 40 -28.08 -7.04 -25.35
CA VAL A 40 -26.64 -7.27 -25.53
C VAL A 40 -26.36 -7.81 -26.92
N ALA A 41 -25.45 -7.18 -27.65
CA ALA A 41 -25.04 -7.60 -28.99
C ALA A 41 -23.53 -7.61 -29.15
N SER A 42 -23.01 -8.34 -30.15
CA SER A 42 -21.66 -8.08 -30.67
C SER A 42 -21.80 -7.10 -31.82
N ALA A 43 -21.30 -5.88 -31.62
CA ALA A 43 -21.50 -4.76 -32.53
C ALA A 43 -20.36 -3.74 -32.37
N SER A 44 -20.20 -2.86 -33.34
CA SER A 44 -19.51 -1.59 -33.13
C SER A 44 -20.47 -0.52 -32.64
N VAL A 45 -19.92 0.61 -32.18
CA VAL A 45 -20.69 1.76 -31.70
C VAL A 45 -20.47 2.92 -32.66
N VAL A 46 -21.53 3.67 -32.98
CA VAL A 46 -21.48 4.81 -33.90
C VAL A 46 -22.10 6.05 -33.26
N ASP A 47 -21.44 7.20 -33.37
CA ASP A 47 -22.01 8.47 -32.93
C ASP A 47 -22.77 9.20 -34.04
N ALA A 48 -23.43 10.31 -33.66
CA ALA A 48 -24.22 11.12 -34.59
C ALA A 48 -23.37 11.81 -35.67
N ASP A 49 -22.06 11.95 -35.46
CA ASP A 49 -21.12 12.55 -36.41
C ASP A 49 -20.55 11.48 -37.38
N GLY A 50 -20.94 10.21 -37.22
CA GLY A 50 -20.55 9.09 -38.08
C GLY A 50 -19.22 8.44 -37.69
N ALA A 51 -18.63 8.81 -36.54
CA ALA A 51 -17.45 8.11 -36.03
C ALA A 51 -17.84 6.73 -35.49
N VAL A 52 -17.05 5.71 -35.83
CA VAL A 52 -17.34 4.31 -35.51
C VAL A 52 -16.20 3.73 -34.68
N SER A 53 -16.53 2.98 -33.63
CA SER A 53 -15.58 2.19 -32.85
C SER A 53 -15.32 0.81 -33.50
N ASP A 54 -14.40 0.05 -32.91
CA ASP A 54 -14.23 -1.37 -33.27
C ASP A 54 -15.46 -2.21 -32.85
N THR A 55 -15.53 -3.44 -33.36
CA THR A 55 -16.52 -4.41 -32.88
C THR A 55 -16.10 -4.96 -31.52
N PHE A 56 -17.03 -4.94 -30.56
CA PHE A 56 -16.82 -5.49 -29.23
C PHE A 56 -17.45 -6.87 -29.08
N ALA A 57 -16.92 -7.64 -28.12
CA ALA A 57 -17.45 -8.96 -27.77
C ALA A 57 -18.88 -8.85 -27.23
N ALA A 58 -19.12 -7.83 -26.39
CA ALA A 58 -20.45 -7.47 -25.92
C ALA A 58 -20.62 -5.95 -25.84
N VAL A 59 -21.75 -5.46 -26.35
CA VAL A 59 -22.23 -4.09 -26.23
C VAL A 59 -23.58 -4.16 -25.54
N VAL A 60 -23.69 -3.56 -24.35
CA VAL A 60 -24.96 -3.43 -23.63
C VAL A 60 -25.58 -2.08 -23.97
N TYR A 61 -26.81 -2.09 -24.45
CA TYR A 61 -27.50 -0.88 -24.89
C TYR A 61 -28.97 -0.86 -24.49
N ALA A 62 -29.51 0.33 -24.26
CA ALA A 62 -30.92 0.54 -23.99
C ALA A 62 -31.71 0.53 -25.31
N ALA A 63 -32.55 -0.49 -25.52
CA ALA A 63 -33.35 -0.63 -26.73
C ALA A 63 -34.62 0.24 -26.67
N LYS A 64 -34.99 0.84 -27.81
CA LYS A 64 -36.34 1.42 -28.01
C LYS A 64 -37.28 0.32 -28.49
N GLU A 65 -38.55 0.34 -28.06
CA GLU A 65 -39.56 -0.71 -28.29
C GLU A 65 -39.80 -1.11 -29.76
N THR A 66 -39.30 -0.34 -30.73
CA THR A 66 -39.61 -0.47 -32.16
C THR A 66 -38.50 -1.02 -33.06
N LEU A 67 -37.35 -1.43 -32.53
CA LEU A 67 -36.25 -1.99 -33.36
C LEU A 67 -36.32 -3.53 -33.43
N PRO A 68 -36.39 -4.15 -34.64
CA PRO A 68 -36.38 -5.60 -34.79
C PRO A 68 -35.11 -6.25 -34.23
N ASP A 69 -35.23 -7.46 -33.69
CA ASP A 69 -34.18 -8.25 -33.01
C ASP A 69 -33.03 -8.77 -33.90
N ALA A 70 -32.90 -8.30 -35.15
CA ALA A 70 -31.92 -8.84 -36.09
C ALA A 70 -30.61 -8.05 -36.07
N THR A 71 -29.56 -8.67 -35.51
CA THR A 71 -28.12 -8.45 -35.84
C THR A 71 -27.74 -6.99 -36.19
N LEU A 72 -27.94 -6.08 -35.24
CA LEU A 72 -27.40 -4.73 -35.34
C LEU A 72 -25.86 -4.82 -35.37
N ALA A 73 -25.28 -4.64 -36.56
CA ALA A 73 -23.83 -4.53 -36.72
C ALA A 73 -23.27 -3.29 -36.02
N GLN A 74 -24.10 -2.25 -35.85
CA GLN A 74 -23.75 -0.99 -35.21
C GLN A 74 -24.84 -0.54 -34.23
N VAL A 75 -24.43 -0.04 -33.06
CA VAL A 75 -25.32 0.50 -32.02
C VAL A 75 -25.05 1.99 -31.85
N PRO A 76 -26.09 2.85 -31.73
CA PRO A 76 -25.90 4.27 -31.46
C PRO A 76 -25.17 4.52 -30.12
N ALA A 77 -24.22 5.45 -30.10
CA ALA A 77 -23.46 5.83 -28.91
C ALA A 77 -24.35 6.29 -27.76
N ASP A 78 -25.41 7.05 -28.05
CA ASP A 78 -26.38 7.54 -27.06
C ASP A 78 -27.15 6.43 -26.33
N SER A 79 -27.32 5.27 -26.97
CA SER A 79 -27.99 4.11 -26.37
C SER A 79 -27.02 3.13 -25.71
N THR A 80 -25.73 3.27 -25.97
CA THR A 80 -24.69 2.35 -25.49
C THR A 80 -24.29 2.66 -24.06
N ALA A 81 -24.52 1.72 -23.15
CA ALA A 81 -24.18 1.86 -21.73
C ALA A 81 -22.84 1.19 -21.41
N VAL A 82 -22.55 0.02 -21.99
CA VAL A 82 -21.32 -0.74 -21.71
C VAL A 82 -20.74 -1.30 -23.00
N VAL A 83 -19.42 -1.25 -23.13
CA VAL A 83 -18.66 -2.03 -24.12
C VAL A 83 -17.70 -2.96 -23.40
N ALA A 84 -17.64 -4.22 -23.80
CA ALA A 84 -16.73 -5.22 -23.28
C ALA A 84 -15.88 -5.80 -24.41
N ASP A 85 -14.58 -5.58 -24.33
CA ASP A 85 -13.59 -6.26 -25.14
C ASP A 85 -13.26 -7.62 -24.50
N ALA A 86 -13.02 -8.66 -25.31
CA ALA A 86 -12.72 -9.99 -24.79
C ALA A 86 -11.52 -10.63 -25.48
N THR A 87 -10.64 -11.26 -24.70
CA THR A 87 -9.49 -12.04 -25.19
C THR A 87 -9.32 -13.34 -24.41
N ASP A 88 -8.88 -14.40 -25.09
CA ASP A 88 -8.67 -15.69 -24.43
C ASP A 88 -7.50 -15.63 -23.42
N SER A 89 -6.43 -14.91 -23.76
CA SER A 89 -5.26 -14.74 -22.88
C SER A 89 -4.82 -13.28 -22.89
N LEU A 90 -4.67 -12.67 -21.73
CA LEU A 90 -4.20 -11.28 -21.60
C LEU A 90 -2.68 -11.23 -21.66
N THR A 91 -2.15 -10.43 -22.58
CA THR A 91 -0.74 -10.07 -22.70
C THR A 91 -0.64 -8.54 -22.71
N ILE A 92 0.56 -7.98 -22.51
CA ILE A 92 0.73 -6.52 -22.54
C ILE A 92 0.28 -5.93 -23.89
N ASP A 93 0.58 -6.60 -25.00
CA ASP A 93 0.25 -6.08 -26.34
C ASP A 93 -1.25 -6.07 -26.61
N ASN A 94 -1.95 -7.16 -26.28
CA ASN A 94 -3.39 -7.18 -26.49
C ASN A 94 -4.15 -6.36 -25.44
N PHE A 95 -3.59 -6.18 -24.24
CA PHE A 95 -4.09 -5.23 -23.24
C PHE A 95 -4.03 -3.80 -23.79
N ARG A 96 -2.89 -3.37 -24.36
CA ARG A 96 -2.75 -2.07 -25.03
C ARG A 96 -3.76 -1.90 -26.17
N ALA A 97 -3.95 -2.94 -26.98
CA ALA A 97 -4.90 -2.90 -28.08
C ALA A 97 -6.36 -2.78 -27.60
N ALA A 98 -6.74 -3.54 -26.57
CA ALA A 98 -8.06 -3.49 -25.95
C ALA A 98 -8.32 -2.13 -25.29
N TYR A 99 -7.32 -1.59 -24.56
CA TYR A 99 -7.36 -0.24 -24.00
C TYR A 99 -7.66 0.80 -25.09
N ALA A 100 -6.94 0.74 -26.22
CA ALA A 100 -7.15 1.67 -27.33
C ALA A 100 -8.53 1.53 -27.98
N ARG A 101 -9.08 0.30 -28.10
CA ARG A 101 -10.44 0.07 -28.58
C ARG A 101 -11.48 0.69 -27.65
N VAL A 102 -11.38 0.43 -26.35
CA VAL A 102 -12.26 1.00 -25.34
C VAL A 102 -12.19 2.54 -25.36
N ALA A 103 -11.00 3.11 -25.42
CA ALA A 103 -10.81 4.55 -25.52
C ALA A 103 -11.52 5.16 -26.75
N ARG A 104 -11.45 4.49 -27.91
CA ARG A 104 -12.19 4.92 -29.12
C ARG A 104 -13.70 4.92 -28.90
N ALA A 105 -14.25 3.88 -28.26
CA ALA A 105 -15.68 3.82 -27.97
C ALA A 105 -16.13 4.86 -26.94
N LYS A 106 -15.31 5.16 -25.92
CA LYS A 106 -15.60 6.18 -24.90
C LYS A 106 -15.45 7.61 -25.43
N ARG A 107 -14.65 7.81 -26.48
CA ARG A 107 -14.48 9.12 -27.16
C ARG A 107 -15.69 9.51 -28.02
N LEU A 108 -16.48 8.53 -28.47
CA LEU A 108 -17.65 8.77 -29.31
C LEU A 108 -18.57 9.82 -28.69
N LYS A 109 -19.01 10.75 -29.52
CA LYS A 109 -19.80 11.89 -29.06
C LYS A 109 -21.18 11.41 -28.62
N LYS A 110 -21.63 11.93 -27.49
CA LYS A 110 -22.96 11.64 -26.93
C LYS A 110 -23.72 12.90 -26.63
N SER A 111 -25.03 12.76 -26.65
CA SER A 111 -25.96 13.75 -26.14
C SER A 111 -25.74 13.94 -24.62
N PRO A 112 -25.90 15.17 -24.10
CA PRO A 112 -25.86 15.41 -22.66
C PRO A 112 -26.88 14.55 -21.91
N ALA A 113 -26.56 14.17 -20.68
CA ALA A 113 -27.48 13.41 -19.84
C ALA A 113 -28.80 14.19 -19.61
N PRO A 114 -29.96 13.50 -19.61
CA PRO A 114 -31.24 14.15 -19.36
C PRO A 114 -31.28 14.71 -17.95
N LYS A 115 -31.80 15.92 -17.80
CA LYS A 115 -32.04 16.54 -16.49
C LYS A 115 -33.26 15.89 -15.85
N LEU A 116 -33.02 14.86 -15.03
CA LEU A 116 -34.03 14.20 -14.22
C LEU A 116 -33.76 14.48 -12.73
N ASP A 117 -34.77 14.28 -11.89
CA ASP A 117 -34.64 14.38 -10.43
C ASP A 117 -33.78 13.25 -9.85
N THR A 118 -33.53 12.20 -10.64
CA THR A 118 -32.64 11.09 -10.31
C THR A 118 -31.28 11.23 -11.03
N PRO A 119 -30.16 10.83 -10.39
CA PRO A 119 -28.86 10.81 -11.05
C PRO A 119 -28.91 9.96 -12.32
N THR A 120 -28.47 10.54 -13.44
CA THR A 120 -28.38 9.87 -14.74
C THR A 120 -27.02 10.06 -15.36
N THR A 121 -26.64 9.14 -16.25
CA THR A 121 -25.40 9.24 -17.02
C THR A 121 -25.63 8.78 -18.45
N THR A 122 -24.87 9.36 -19.37
CA THR A 122 -24.76 8.87 -20.76
C THR A 122 -23.40 8.24 -21.02
N VAL A 123 -22.50 8.19 -20.05
CA VAL A 123 -21.13 7.66 -20.23
C VAL A 123 -21.17 6.19 -20.61
N THR A 124 -20.34 5.79 -21.58
CA THR A 124 -20.08 4.37 -21.86
C THR A 124 -19.09 3.83 -20.84
N LEU A 125 -19.46 2.77 -20.12
CA LEU A 125 -18.55 1.98 -19.32
C LEU A 125 -17.72 1.05 -20.22
N GLY A 126 -16.40 1.00 -20.01
CA GLY A 126 -15.47 0.15 -20.74
C GLY A 126 -14.95 -0.99 -19.88
N VAL A 127 -15.13 -2.23 -20.34
CA VAL A 127 -14.61 -3.44 -19.69
C VAL A 127 -13.64 -4.15 -20.63
N ILE A 128 -12.52 -4.63 -20.09
CA ILE A 128 -11.61 -5.55 -20.77
C ILE A 128 -11.71 -6.88 -20.03
N TYR A 129 -12.17 -7.93 -20.71
CA TYR A 129 -12.33 -9.26 -20.15
C TYR A 129 -11.30 -10.22 -20.74
N ALA A 130 -10.62 -10.96 -19.88
CA ALA A 130 -9.74 -12.04 -20.29
C ALA A 130 -10.07 -13.33 -19.55
N GLN A 131 -9.98 -14.46 -20.26
CA GLN A 131 -10.20 -15.77 -19.64
C GLN A 131 -9.01 -16.16 -18.75
N ARG A 132 -7.78 -15.93 -19.19
CA ARG A 132 -6.54 -16.21 -18.44
C ARG A 132 -5.44 -15.18 -18.69
N SER A 133 -4.37 -15.26 -17.92
CA SER A 133 -3.12 -14.51 -18.11
C SER A 133 -1.95 -15.35 -17.58
N ASP A 134 -0.77 -15.20 -18.17
CA ASP A 134 0.49 -15.73 -17.60
C ASP A 134 1.27 -14.65 -16.82
N LEU A 135 0.85 -13.39 -16.92
CA LEU A 135 1.41 -12.26 -16.20
C LEU A 135 0.58 -11.94 -14.95
N PRO A 136 1.22 -11.42 -13.88
CA PRO A 136 0.51 -10.98 -12.68
C PRO A 136 -0.33 -9.73 -12.94
N LEU A 137 -1.40 -9.52 -12.18
CA LEU A 137 -2.28 -8.35 -12.31
C LEU A 137 -1.55 -7.03 -12.08
N GLU A 138 -0.51 -7.03 -11.25
CA GLU A 138 0.38 -5.89 -11.02
C GLU A 138 1.01 -5.39 -12.32
N ALA A 139 1.45 -6.28 -13.22
CA ALA A 139 2.07 -5.89 -14.48
C ALA A 139 1.09 -5.14 -15.40
N PHE A 140 -0.19 -5.54 -15.40
CA PHE A 140 -1.23 -4.81 -16.14
C PHE A 140 -1.63 -3.51 -15.45
N ALA A 141 -1.57 -3.44 -14.11
CA ALA A 141 -1.83 -2.19 -13.39
C ALA A 141 -0.73 -1.14 -13.60
N GLU A 142 0.53 -1.55 -13.65
CA GLU A 142 1.66 -0.68 -14.01
C GLU A 142 1.53 -0.17 -15.46
N GLU A 143 1.19 -1.07 -16.39
CA GLU A 143 0.94 -0.67 -17.77
C GLU A 143 -0.32 0.21 -17.89
N LEU A 144 -1.35 -0.02 -17.08
CA LEU A 144 -2.55 0.82 -17.00
C LEU A 144 -2.18 2.24 -16.53
N GLU A 145 -1.37 2.38 -15.47
CA GLU A 145 -0.87 3.67 -15.00
C GLU A 145 -0.12 4.41 -16.12
N ARG A 146 0.75 3.70 -16.85
CA ARG A 146 1.50 4.26 -17.99
C ARG A 146 0.58 4.75 -19.11
N LEU A 147 -0.44 3.97 -19.47
CA LEU A 147 -1.42 4.33 -20.51
C LEU A 147 -2.31 5.50 -20.07
N ASN A 148 -2.72 5.51 -18.80
CA ASN A 148 -3.52 6.58 -18.21
C ASN A 148 -2.78 7.92 -18.21
N ALA A 149 -1.47 7.92 -17.98
CA ALA A 149 -0.66 9.13 -18.05
C ALA A 149 -0.67 9.80 -19.45
N ALA A 150 -0.94 9.04 -20.51
CA ALA A 150 -0.96 9.51 -21.89
C ALA A 150 -2.39 9.71 -22.46
N THR A 151 -3.43 9.37 -21.69
CA THR A 151 -4.81 9.30 -22.19
C THR A 151 -5.74 10.12 -21.28
N PRO A 152 -6.67 10.93 -21.82
CA PRO A 152 -7.66 11.62 -21.00
C PRO A 152 -8.49 10.65 -20.15
N SER A 153 -8.77 10.99 -18.89
CA SER A 153 -9.42 10.08 -17.94
C SER A 153 -10.81 9.58 -18.33
N ARG A 154 -11.55 10.39 -19.09
CA ARG A 154 -12.85 9.99 -19.65
C ARG A 154 -12.76 8.84 -20.66
N GLU A 155 -11.57 8.52 -21.17
CA GLU A 155 -11.35 7.47 -22.17
C GLU A 155 -10.76 6.19 -21.55
N TRP A 156 -10.42 6.19 -20.26
CA TRP A 156 -9.84 5.01 -19.60
C TRP A 156 -10.84 3.85 -19.54
N PRO A 157 -10.40 2.58 -19.68
CA PRO A 157 -11.24 1.44 -19.35
C PRO A 157 -11.55 1.44 -17.85
N ASP A 158 -12.78 1.13 -17.46
CA ASP A 158 -13.26 1.25 -16.08
C ASP A 158 -12.99 -0.02 -15.24
N MET A 159 -12.88 -1.18 -15.91
CA MET A 159 -12.54 -2.45 -15.28
C MET A 159 -11.78 -3.38 -16.23
N ILE A 160 -10.73 -4.02 -15.71
CA ILE A 160 -10.01 -5.11 -16.36
C ILE A 160 -10.27 -6.37 -15.55
N VAL A 161 -10.68 -7.44 -16.20
CA VAL A 161 -11.17 -8.68 -15.60
C VAL A 161 -10.33 -9.84 -16.11
N VAL A 162 -9.75 -10.62 -15.21
CA VAL A 162 -9.12 -11.91 -15.55
C VAL A 162 -9.84 -13.00 -14.76
N ALA A 163 -10.62 -13.82 -15.47
CA ALA A 163 -11.73 -14.61 -14.91
C ALA A 163 -11.38 -15.43 -13.66
N SER A 164 -10.20 -16.07 -13.64
CA SER A 164 -9.76 -16.94 -12.53
C SER A 164 -8.76 -16.27 -11.57
N MET A 165 -8.44 -15.00 -11.76
CA MET A 165 -7.46 -14.26 -10.95
C MET A 165 -8.13 -13.18 -10.11
N GLY A 166 -8.76 -12.22 -10.78
CA GLY A 166 -9.25 -11.02 -10.13
C GLY A 166 -9.54 -9.89 -11.11
N ALA A 167 -9.74 -8.70 -10.57
CA ALA A 167 -10.04 -7.50 -11.35
C ALA A 167 -9.11 -6.33 -10.98
N ILE A 168 -8.82 -5.51 -11.98
CA ILE A 168 -8.21 -4.18 -11.83
C ILE A 168 -9.30 -3.17 -12.10
N GLN A 169 -9.48 -2.20 -11.22
CA GLN A 169 -10.53 -1.20 -11.35
C GLN A 169 -10.18 0.05 -10.53
N TYR A 170 -10.97 1.10 -10.72
CA TYR A 170 -10.87 2.29 -9.90
C TYR A 170 -11.78 2.19 -8.67
N ALA A 171 -11.26 2.66 -7.54
CA ALA A 171 -12.02 2.82 -6.31
C ALA A 171 -12.00 4.28 -5.84
N ALA A 172 -13.06 4.68 -5.14
CA ALA A 172 -13.15 6.00 -4.55
C ALA A 172 -12.70 5.95 -3.09
N GLN A 173 -11.90 6.93 -2.69
CA GLN A 173 -11.59 7.20 -1.28
C GLN A 173 -11.79 8.69 -1.01
N PHE A 174 -12.67 9.01 -0.06
CA PHE A 174 -12.82 10.38 0.43
C PHE A 174 -11.76 10.71 1.49
N PRO A 175 -11.27 11.96 1.55
CA PRO A 175 -10.36 12.38 2.60
C PRO A 175 -10.90 12.06 4.00
N GLY A 176 -10.10 11.39 4.82
CA GLY A 176 -10.47 10.97 6.18
C GLY A 176 -11.21 9.63 6.26
N GLU A 177 -11.42 8.93 5.15
CA GLU A 177 -12.04 7.61 5.11
C GLU A 177 -11.08 6.52 4.61
N SER A 178 -11.45 5.27 4.91
CA SER A 178 -10.93 4.12 4.16
C SER A 178 -11.57 4.07 2.77
N LEU A 179 -11.19 3.08 1.96
CA LEU A 179 -11.72 2.89 0.62
C LEU A 179 -13.26 2.79 0.65
N SER A 180 -13.95 3.76 0.04
CA SER A 180 -15.39 3.98 0.18
C SER A 180 -16.23 3.11 -0.76
N GLY A 181 -15.67 2.66 -1.89
CA GLY A 181 -16.38 1.84 -2.86
C GLY A 181 -15.76 1.87 -4.26
N ASP A 182 -16.45 1.29 -5.24
CA ASP A 182 -16.05 1.37 -6.64
C ASP A 182 -16.27 2.78 -7.17
N TYR A 183 -15.36 3.24 -8.02
CA TYR A 183 -15.48 4.53 -8.67
C TYR A 183 -16.20 4.36 -10.00
N LEU A 184 -17.27 5.13 -10.20
CA LEU A 184 -17.95 5.28 -11.49
C LEU A 184 -17.57 6.65 -12.10
N PRO A 185 -17.31 6.70 -13.42
CA PRO A 185 -16.98 7.97 -14.06
C PRO A 185 -18.15 8.96 -13.95
N PRO A 186 -17.87 10.26 -13.74
CA PRO A 186 -18.90 11.28 -13.66
C PRO A 186 -19.62 11.40 -15.00
N ALA A 187 -20.90 11.77 -14.95
CA ALA A 187 -21.69 12.04 -16.15
C ALA A 187 -21.04 13.15 -17.00
N GLU A 188 -21.29 13.11 -18.32
CA GLU A 188 -20.76 14.10 -19.26
C GLU A 188 -21.09 15.52 -18.81
N GLY A 189 -20.06 16.37 -18.69
CA GLY A 189 -20.18 17.76 -18.25
C GLY A 189 -20.42 17.99 -16.75
N ALA A 190 -20.51 16.94 -15.92
CA ALA A 190 -20.71 17.10 -14.48
C ALA A 190 -19.55 17.88 -13.83
N LEU A 191 -18.31 17.61 -14.25
CA LEU A 191 -17.12 18.25 -13.71
C LEU A 191 -16.98 19.75 -14.04
N ASN A 192 -17.74 20.26 -15.02
CA ASN A 192 -17.71 21.69 -15.39
C ASN A 192 -18.22 22.60 -14.27
N ASN A 193 -19.07 22.06 -13.40
CA ASN A 193 -19.68 22.82 -12.30
C ASN A 193 -19.12 22.41 -10.94
N TYR A 194 -18.47 21.25 -10.86
CA TYR A 194 -18.40 20.45 -9.64
C TYR A 194 -17.18 19.53 -9.65
N ILE A 195 -16.16 19.86 -8.86
CA ILE A 195 -14.92 19.09 -8.76
C ILE A 195 -14.88 18.35 -7.43
N PRO A 196 -15.25 17.07 -7.37
CA PRO A 196 -15.33 16.34 -6.11
C PRO A 196 -13.93 16.14 -5.51
N ALA A 197 -13.80 16.36 -4.20
CA ALA A 197 -12.60 16.03 -3.45
C ALA A 197 -12.58 14.52 -3.14
N VAL A 198 -12.17 13.73 -4.13
CA VAL A 198 -12.09 12.26 -4.06
C VAL A 198 -10.76 11.80 -4.63
N TYR A 199 -10.13 10.85 -3.95
CA TYR A 199 -9.01 10.10 -4.50
C TYR A 199 -9.57 8.93 -5.32
N VAL A 200 -9.14 8.83 -6.57
CA VAL A 200 -9.47 7.73 -7.48
C VAL A 200 -8.28 6.78 -7.53
N LEU A 201 -8.42 5.60 -6.92
CA LEU A 201 -7.33 4.66 -6.70
C LEU A 201 -7.38 3.51 -7.69
N ILE A 202 -6.28 3.18 -8.34
CA ILE A 202 -6.15 1.88 -9.04
C ILE A 202 -6.02 0.80 -7.97
N VAL A 203 -6.95 -0.15 -7.98
CA VAL A 203 -6.97 -1.27 -7.04
C VAL A 203 -7.02 -2.61 -7.74
N LEU A 204 -6.29 -3.57 -7.17
CA LEU A 204 -6.36 -4.98 -7.51
C LEU A 204 -7.32 -5.67 -6.54
N ARG A 205 -8.31 -6.39 -7.07
CA ARG A 205 -9.33 -7.12 -6.32
C ARG A 205 -9.11 -8.63 -6.49
N PRO A 206 -8.68 -9.37 -5.44
CA PRO A 206 -8.46 -10.81 -5.50
C PRO A 206 -9.77 -11.58 -5.39
N THR A 207 -10.59 -11.51 -6.43
CA THR A 207 -11.93 -12.10 -6.45
C THR A 207 -11.94 -13.55 -6.91
N GLY A 208 -10.88 -14.05 -7.55
CA GLY A 208 -10.74 -15.46 -7.94
C GLY A 208 -11.96 -15.96 -8.72
N ALA A 209 -12.63 -17.02 -8.24
CA ALA A 209 -13.83 -17.54 -8.90
C ALA A 209 -15.00 -16.53 -8.98
N PHE A 210 -15.04 -15.54 -8.08
CA PHE A 210 -16.07 -14.50 -8.03
C PHE A 210 -15.78 -13.29 -8.93
N THR A 211 -14.77 -13.36 -9.80
CA THR A 211 -14.40 -12.20 -10.63
C THR A 211 -15.57 -11.76 -11.54
N PHE A 212 -16.33 -12.70 -12.09
CA PHE A 212 -17.52 -12.38 -12.89
C PHE A 212 -18.62 -11.71 -12.05
N ASN A 213 -18.84 -12.14 -10.79
CA ASN A 213 -19.76 -11.47 -9.86
C ASN A 213 -19.40 -10.00 -9.67
N LYS A 214 -18.11 -9.73 -9.43
CA LYS A 214 -17.62 -8.36 -9.25
C LYS A 214 -17.81 -7.50 -10.50
N MET A 215 -17.54 -8.07 -11.68
CA MET A 215 -17.81 -7.39 -12.94
C MET A 215 -19.31 -7.10 -13.10
N MET A 216 -20.17 -8.08 -12.86
CA MET A 216 -21.62 -7.92 -13.00
C MET A 216 -22.21 -6.93 -11.99
N SER A 217 -21.74 -6.91 -10.75
CA SER A 217 -22.20 -5.90 -9.77
C SER A 217 -21.87 -4.48 -10.24
N PHE A 218 -20.67 -4.30 -10.81
CA PHE A 218 -20.22 -3.00 -11.31
C PHE A 218 -21.00 -2.57 -12.56
N VAL A 219 -21.21 -3.49 -13.50
CA VAL A 219 -22.05 -3.27 -14.69
C VAL A 219 -23.48 -2.93 -14.29
N VAL A 220 -24.10 -3.73 -13.42
CA VAL A 220 -25.50 -3.52 -12.99
C VAL A 220 -25.67 -2.20 -12.27
N ALA A 221 -24.73 -1.82 -11.38
CA ALA A 221 -24.76 -0.52 -10.72
C ALA A 221 -24.72 0.64 -11.74
N HIS A 222 -23.84 0.56 -12.74
CA HIS A 222 -23.78 1.56 -13.81
C HIS A 222 -25.08 1.61 -14.63
N LEU A 223 -25.62 0.46 -15.02
CA LEU A 223 -26.87 0.36 -15.77
C LEU A 223 -28.08 0.94 -15.00
N GLY A 224 -28.10 0.83 -13.67
CA GLY A 224 -29.13 1.47 -12.84
C GLY A 224 -29.12 2.99 -12.94
N ILE A 225 -27.95 3.60 -13.14
CA ILE A 225 -27.77 5.06 -13.30
C ILE A 225 -27.99 5.46 -14.76
N PHE A 226 -27.57 4.63 -15.72
CA PHE A 226 -27.73 4.91 -17.15
C PHE A 226 -29.21 4.94 -17.58
N SER A 227 -30.05 4.07 -17.00
CA SER A 227 -31.51 4.11 -17.20
C SER A 227 -32.23 3.88 -15.87
N PRO A 228 -32.52 4.95 -15.11
CA PRO A 228 -33.24 4.85 -13.85
C PRO A 228 -34.59 4.13 -14.03
N GLY A 229 -34.88 3.17 -13.14
CA GLY A 229 -36.10 2.35 -13.21
C GLY A 229 -35.97 1.09 -14.09
N ALA A 230 -34.80 0.81 -14.66
CA ALA A 230 -34.54 -0.47 -15.32
C ALA A 230 -34.74 -1.66 -14.37
N LYS A 231 -35.26 -2.77 -14.90
CA LYS A 231 -35.46 -4.01 -14.14
C LYS A 231 -34.15 -4.75 -14.00
N LEU A 232 -33.38 -4.39 -12.98
CA LEU A 232 -32.06 -4.96 -12.72
C LEU A 232 -32.05 -5.67 -11.36
N PRO A 233 -31.20 -6.70 -11.20
CA PRO A 233 -30.98 -7.28 -9.88
C PRO A 233 -30.34 -6.28 -8.92
N ASN A 234 -30.49 -6.52 -7.63
CA ASN A 234 -29.79 -5.72 -6.62
C ASN A 234 -28.28 -6.02 -6.69
N PHE A 235 -27.47 -5.01 -7.03
CA PHE A 235 -26.03 -5.18 -7.20
C PHE A 235 -25.30 -5.59 -5.91
N THR A 236 -25.86 -5.30 -4.73
CA THR A 236 -25.24 -5.74 -3.46
C THR A 236 -25.39 -7.23 -3.26
N GLU A 237 -26.53 -7.81 -3.68
CA GLU A 237 -26.76 -9.26 -3.60
C GLU A 237 -25.86 -10.04 -4.56
N LEU A 238 -25.40 -9.41 -5.65
CA LEU A 238 -24.40 -10.01 -6.56
C LEU A 238 -23.03 -10.16 -5.90
N LEU A 239 -22.74 -9.35 -4.89
CA LEU A 239 -21.47 -9.31 -4.17
C LEU A 239 -21.42 -10.28 -2.97
N ASP A 240 -22.49 -11.03 -2.70
CA ASP A 240 -22.47 -12.02 -1.61
C ASP A 240 -21.37 -13.06 -1.82
N GLY A 241 -20.45 -13.15 -0.85
CA GLY A 241 -19.29 -14.05 -0.89
C GLY A 241 -18.07 -13.49 -1.64
N VAL A 242 -18.18 -12.34 -2.31
CA VAL A 242 -17.05 -11.70 -2.99
C VAL A 242 -16.11 -11.10 -1.94
N PRO A 243 -14.79 -11.37 -2.00
CA PRO A 243 -13.84 -10.75 -1.07
C PRO A 243 -13.83 -9.22 -1.18
N ASN A 244 -13.90 -8.55 -0.03
CA ASN A 244 -13.86 -7.08 0.05
C ASN A 244 -12.43 -6.50 0.09
N THR A 245 -11.42 -7.37 0.14
CA THR A 245 -10.00 -6.97 0.17
C THR A 245 -9.61 -6.26 -1.14
N ALA A 246 -8.65 -5.35 -1.06
CA ALA A 246 -8.05 -4.68 -2.19
C ALA A 246 -6.56 -4.42 -1.93
N VAL A 247 -5.75 -4.47 -2.98
CA VAL A 247 -4.38 -3.96 -2.97
C VAL A 247 -4.37 -2.66 -3.76
N VAL A 248 -3.96 -1.56 -3.14
CA VAL A 248 -3.90 -0.23 -3.76
C VAL A 248 -2.56 -0.08 -4.48
N MET A 249 -2.59 0.29 -5.76
CA MET A 249 -1.39 0.47 -6.59
C MET A 249 -0.94 1.93 -6.62
N CYS A 250 -1.83 2.83 -7.06
CA CYS A 250 -1.58 4.26 -7.12
C CYS A 250 -2.89 5.05 -7.03
N GLY A 251 -2.78 6.36 -6.83
CA GLY A 251 -3.93 7.25 -6.67
C GLY A 251 -3.88 8.44 -7.62
N TYR A 252 -5.06 8.85 -8.07
CA TYR A 252 -5.31 10.06 -8.83
C TYR A 252 -6.24 10.99 -8.07
N GLN A 253 -6.23 12.26 -8.45
CA GLN A 253 -7.10 13.27 -7.88
C GLN A 253 -7.44 14.32 -8.94
N TYR A 254 -8.62 14.92 -8.83
CA TYR A 254 -9.11 15.90 -9.80
C TYR A 254 -8.41 17.25 -9.68
N ASP A 255 -7.82 17.78 -10.74
CA ASP A 255 -7.35 19.18 -10.76
C ASP A 255 -8.55 20.15 -10.82
N LEU A 256 -8.31 21.46 -10.65
CA LEU A 256 -9.34 22.49 -10.78
C LEU A 256 -9.91 22.61 -12.21
N LYS A 257 -9.35 21.90 -13.18
CA LYS A 257 -9.86 21.79 -14.55
C LYS A 257 -10.70 20.53 -14.76
N GLY A 258 -10.86 19.68 -13.75
CA GLY A 258 -11.60 18.42 -13.81
C GLY A 258 -10.83 17.26 -14.44
N ASN A 259 -9.50 17.34 -14.59
CA ASN A 259 -8.69 16.22 -15.06
C ASN A 259 -8.20 15.39 -13.87
N LEU A 260 -8.21 14.06 -14.01
CA LEU A 260 -7.52 13.20 -13.05
C LEU A 260 -6.01 13.26 -13.28
N SER A 261 -5.29 13.75 -12.28
CA SER A 261 -3.83 13.78 -12.26
C SER A 261 -3.31 12.87 -11.15
N PRO A 262 -2.10 12.28 -11.29
CA PRO A 262 -1.50 11.47 -10.23
C PRO A 262 -1.38 12.26 -8.93
N VAL A 263 -1.75 11.64 -7.81
CA VAL A 263 -1.56 12.23 -6.48
C VAL A 263 -0.06 12.46 -6.25
N PRO A 264 0.37 13.67 -5.86
CA PRO A 264 1.75 13.93 -5.50
C PRO A 264 2.24 12.98 -4.40
N ARG A 265 3.41 12.37 -4.56
CA ARG A 265 3.93 11.37 -3.60
C ARG A 265 4.07 11.92 -2.17
N ASN A 266 4.34 13.21 -2.00
CA ASN A 266 4.40 13.84 -0.68
C ASN A 266 3.04 13.95 0.03
N GLN A 267 1.93 13.66 -0.67
CA GLN A 267 0.58 13.61 -0.13
C GLN A 267 0.14 12.16 0.20
N TYR A 268 1.00 11.16 0.00
CA TYR A 268 0.67 9.78 0.35
C TYR A 268 0.61 9.62 1.87
N GLN A 269 -0.25 8.70 2.36
CA GLN A 269 -0.53 8.53 3.78
C GLN A 269 0.73 8.25 4.63
N ASP A 270 1.74 7.60 4.06
CA ASP A 270 3.01 7.29 4.71
C ASP A 270 3.98 8.48 4.77
N ARG A 271 3.68 9.58 4.08
CA ARG A 271 4.55 10.77 3.96
C ARG A 271 3.88 12.06 4.40
N PHE A 272 2.55 12.09 4.42
CA PHE A 272 1.78 13.28 4.74
C PHE A 272 1.32 13.27 6.19
N VAL A 273 1.82 14.22 6.97
CA VAL A 273 1.30 14.51 8.31
C VAL A 273 0.37 15.72 8.19
N PRO A 274 -0.96 15.53 8.31
CA PRO A 274 -1.89 16.64 8.18
C PRO A 274 -1.74 17.63 9.35
N ALA A 275 -1.90 18.92 9.07
CA ALA A 275 -1.90 19.94 10.12
C ALA A 275 -3.07 19.73 11.09
N PRO A 276 -2.90 19.89 12.42
CA PRO A 276 -4.00 19.66 13.37
C PRO A 276 -5.25 20.49 13.04
N PRO A 277 -6.46 19.91 13.12
CA PRO A 277 -7.69 20.61 12.81
C PRO A 277 -7.95 21.74 13.81
N PHE A 278 -8.55 22.85 13.35
CA PHE A 278 -9.04 23.91 14.22
C PHE A 278 -10.34 23.47 14.91
N GLN A 279 -10.51 23.84 16.17
CA GLN A 279 -11.76 23.63 16.92
C GLN A 279 -12.62 24.88 16.87
N ILE A 280 -13.90 24.72 16.54
CA ILE A 280 -14.91 25.76 16.64
C ILE A 280 -15.74 25.50 17.90
N THR A 281 -15.82 26.49 18.78
CA THR A 281 -16.64 26.43 20.00
C THR A 281 -17.66 27.57 20.04
N ASP A 282 -18.76 27.36 20.75
CA ASP A 282 -19.70 28.44 21.04
C ASP A 282 -19.12 29.44 22.08
N ARG A 283 -19.95 30.40 22.50
CA ARG A 283 -19.58 31.39 23.55
C ARG A 283 -19.31 30.76 24.92
N ARG A 284 -19.94 29.63 25.22
CA ARG A 284 -19.81 28.90 26.50
C ARG A 284 -18.62 27.95 26.48
N GLY A 285 -17.93 27.82 25.35
CA GLY A 285 -16.81 26.89 25.16
C GLY A 285 -17.24 25.47 24.79
N GLN A 286 -18.53 25.25 24.51
CA GLN A 286 -19.02 23.97 24.01
C GLN A 286 -18.47 23.72 22.60
N HIS A 287 -17.96 22.51 22.36
CA HIS A 287 -17.48 22.09 21.05
C HIS A 287 -18.62 22.05 20.02
N MET A 288 -18.40 22.68 18.86
CA MET A 288 -19.39 22.76 17.79
C MET A 288 -18.96 21.97 16.56
N ALA A 289 -17.72 22.15 16.11
CA ALA A 289 -17.14 21.40 15.01
C ALA A 289 -15.60 21.44 15.04
N THR A 290 -14.97 20.55 14.30
CA THR A 290 -13.55 20.66 13.90
C THR A 290 -13.47 20.97 12.42
N ILE A 291 -12.58 21.87 12.01
CA ILE A 291 -12.39 22.28 10.62
C ILE A 291 -10.92 22.20 10.22
N GLN A 292 -10.65 21.72 9.02
CA GLN A 292 -9.29 21.50 8.52
C GLN A 292 -9.21 21.76 7.01
N LEU A 293 -8.08 22.29 6.57
CA LEU A 293 -7.72 22.34 5.16
C LEU A 293 -6.84 21.14 4.82
N ILE A 294 -7.23 20.37 3.81
CA ILE A 294 -6.40 19.36 3.18
C ILE A 294 -5.85 19.95 1.87
N PRO A 295 -4.53 20.09 1.74
CA PRO A 295 -3.91 20.56 0.50
C PRO A 295 -4.26 19.64 -0.66
N TRP A 296 -4.43 20.23 -1.83
CA TRP A 296 -4.63 19.52 -3.10
C TRP A 296 -3.48 19.85 -4.06
N GLN A 297 -3.42 19.21 -5.24
CA GLN A 297 -2.37 19.56 -6.22
C GLN A 297 -2.45 21.02 -6.69
N ASP A 298 -3.65 21.52 -6.90
CA ASP A 298 -3.95 22.89 -7.26
C ASP A 298 -5.16 23.39 -6.47
N GLY A 299 -4.92 23.84 -5.24
CA GLY A 299 -5.97 24.37 -4.34
C GLY A 299 -6.06 23.58 -3.03
N GLY A 300 -7.28 23.38 -2.53
CA GLY A 300 -7.52 22.63 -1.29
C GLY A 300 -8.98 22.25 -1.07
N THR A 301 -9.19 21.25 -0.20
CA THR A 301 -10.53 20.85 0.26
C THR A 301 -10.65 21.07 1.77
N ILE A 302 -11.86 21.43 2.22
CA ILE A 302 -12.16 21.68 3.62
C ILE A 302 -12.90 20.48 4.18
N LEU A 303 -12.36 19.92 5.26
CA LEU A 303 -13.02 18.91 6.06
C LEU A 303 -13.63 19.60 7.27
N LEU A 304 -14.90 19.33 7.53
CA LEU A 304 -15.62 19.78 8.71
C LEU A 304 -16.28 18.57 9.37
N LYS A 305 -16.02 18.33 10.65
CA LYS A 305 -16.69 17.28 11.43
C LYS A 305 -17.43 17.91 12.61
N GLY A 306 -18.73 17.66 12.73
CA GLY A 306 -19.55 18.13 13.84
C GLY A 306 -20.85 18.82 13.42
N LYS A 307 -21.41 19.63 14.32
CA LYS A 307 -22.80 20.13 14.25
C LYS A 307 -23.01 21.32 13.30
N LEU A 308 -21.94 21.92 12.79
CA LEU A 308 -22.03 23.09 11.91
C LEU A 308 -22.17 22.66 10.44
N PRO A 309 -22.96 23.38 9.62
CA PRO A 309 -23.01 23.12 8.19
C PRO A 309 -21.83 23.78 7.47
N LEU A 310 -21.03 22.99 6.73
CA LEU A 310 -19.89 23.48 5.96
C LEU A 310 -20.32 24.48 4.90
N LEU A 311 -21.46 24.24 4.25
CA LEU A 311 -22.03 25.15 3.25
C LEU A 311 -22.27 26.56 3.81
N GLY A 312 -22.60 26.68 5.10
CA GLY A 312 -22.76 27.96 5.79
C GLY A 312 -21.45 28.67 6.11
N LEU A 313 -20.31 27.97 6.05
CA LEU A 313 -18.98 28.53 6.29
C LEU A 313 -18.30 29.02 5.01
N LEU A 314 -18.62 28.45 3.84
CA LEU A 314 -18.03 28.85 2.56
C LEU A 314 -18.19 30.35 2.21
N PRO A 315 -19.30 31.04 2.54
CA PRO A 315 -19.44 32.47 2.29
C PRO A 315 -18.39 33.35 2.98
N PHE A 316 -17.74 32.89 4.05
CA PHE A 316 -16.72 33.68 4.76
C PHE A 316 -15.43 33.86 3.96
N PHE A 317 -15.19 33.07 2.90
CA PHE A 317 -14.15 33.36 1.92
C PHE A 317 -14.39 34.68 1.17
N GLY A 318 -15.65 35.14 1.07
CA GLY A 318 -16.00 36.40 0.41
C GLY A 318 -15.78 36.41 -1.10
N ARG A 319 -15.71 35.24 -1.73
CA ARG A 319 -15.51 35.08 -3.18
C ARG A 319 -16.65 34.30 -3.82
N GLN A 320 -17.15 34.77 -4.95
CA GLN A 320 -18.31 34.19 -5.65
C GLN A 320 -18.03 32.85 -6.33
N ASP A 321 -16.78 32.60 -6.71
CA ASP A 321 -16.33 31.34 -7.30
C ASP A 321 -16.36 30.17 -6.29
N ILE A 322 -16.23 30.44 -4.99
CA ILE A 322 -16.31 29.44 -3.92
C ILE A 322 -17.77 29.12 -3.53
N LEU A 323 -18.70 30.07 -3.70
CA LEU A 323 -20.11 29.89 -3.33
C LEU A 323 -20.84 28.86 -4.20
N LYS A 324 -20.29 28.54 -5.37
CA LYS A 324 -20.83 27.51 -6.27
C LYS A 324 -20.35 26.10 -5.91
N ALA A 325 -19.41 25.97 -4.98
CA ALA A 325 -18.84 24.68 -4.61
C ALA A 325 -19.85 23.82 -3.84
N GLY A 326 -19.90 22.53 -4.21
CA GLY A 326 -20.69 21.53 -3.50
C GLY A 326 -20.06 21.11 -2.17
N VAL A 327 -20.88 20.49 -1.32
CA VAL A 327 -20.45 19.80 -0.11
C VAL A 327 -20.92 18.35 -0.19
N ILE A 328 -20.03 17.42 0.14
CA ILE A 328 -20.31 15.99 0.25
C ILE A 328 -20.46 15.67 1.73
N THR A 329 -21.62 15.15 2.13
CA THR A 329 -21.83 14.63 3.48
C THR A 329 -21.45 13.16 3.52
N ARG A 330 -20.77 12.77 4.58
CA ARG A 330 -20.20 11.46 4.85
C ARG A 330 -20.63 10.96 6.23
N PRO A 331 -20.43 9.66 6.56
CA PRO A 331 -20.68 9.14 7.90
C PRO A 331 -19.96 9.93 9.02
N ASP A 332 -20.41 9.76 10.25
CA ASP A 332 -19.85 10.45 11.45
C ASP A 332 -19.86 11.99 11.38
N ASP A 333 -20.89 12.58 10.77
CA ASP A 333 -21.05 14.04 10.60
C ASP A 333 -19.89 14.71 9.84
N LEU A 334 -19.14 13.95 9.03
CA LEU A 334 -18.08 14.48 8.19
C LEU A 334 -18.68 15.17 6.96
N GLN A 335 -18.26 16.40 6.71
CA GLN A 335 -18.61 17.20 5.53
C GLN A 335 -17.33 17.61 4.81
N ILE A 336 -17.31 17.43 3.49
CA ILE A 336 -16.14 17.66 2.65
C ILE A 336 -16.52 18.64 1.57
N SER A 337 -15.79 19.75 1.44
CA SER A 337 -15.99 20.65 0.30
C SER A 337 -15.50 20.00 -0.98
N TYR A 338 -16.02 20.44 -2.11
CA TYR A 338 -15.39 20.21 -3.40
C TYR A 338 -14.00 20.85 -3.42
N VAL A 339 -13.18 20.53 -4.42
CA VAL A 339 -11.86 21.15 -4.56
C VAL A 339 -12.05 22.65 -4.80
N LEU A 340 -11.43 23.46 -3.95
CA LEU A 340 -11.55 24.92 -3.96
C LEU A 340 -10.24 25.57 -4.43
N PRO A 341 -10.30 26.68 -5.20
CA PRO A 341 -9.12 27.45 -5.59
C PRO A 341 -8.62 28.34 -4.45
N ILE A 342 -8.22 27.71 -3.34
CA ILE A 342 -7.78 28.35 -2.09
C ILE A 342 -6.40 27.89 -1.66
N THR A 343 -5.72 28.75 -0.93
CA THR A 343 -4.44 28.50 -0.29
C THR A 343 -4.60 28.37 1.23
N PRO A 344 -3.55 27.92 1.97
CA PRO A 344 -3.55 27.97 3.43
C PRO A 344 -3.80 29.38 4.01
N ALA A 345 -3.36 30.43 3.30
CA ALA A 345 -3.60 31.82 3.72
C ALA A 345 -5.08 32.19 3.59
N ASP A 346 -5.72 31.85 2.46
CA ASP A 346 -7.16 32.08 2.26
C ASP A 346 -8.00 31.39 3.34
N PHE A 347 -7.62 30.16 3.72
CA PHE A 347 -8.30 29.42 4.80
C PHE A 347 -8.14 30.12 6.15
N GLY A 348 -6.94 30.61 6.49
CA GLY A 348 -6.69 31.39 7.70
C GLY A 348 -7.51 32.69 7.76
N ASP A 349 -7.61 33.39 6.64
CA ASP A 349 -8.42 34.60 6.51
C ASP A 349 -9.91 34.31 6.67
N MET A 350 -10.40 33.22 6.08
CA MET A 350 -11.78 32.77 6.21
C MET A 350 -12.13 32.49 7.68
N LEU A 351 -11.28 31.75 8.41
CA LEU A 351 -11.48 31.46 9.83
C LEU A 351 -11.50 32.75 10.67
N THR A 352 -10.62 33.70 10.36
CA THR A 352 -10.56 35.01 11.03
C THR A 352 -11.84 35.80 10.82
N ARG A 353 -12.33 35.88 9.58
CA ARG A 353 -13.60 36.56 9.26
C ARG A 353 -14.79 35.87 9.91
N PHE A 354 -14.83 34.55 9.90
CA PHE A 354 -15.86 33.77 10.59
C PHE A 354 -15.89 34.07 12.09
N GLN A 355 -14.73 34.10 12.76
CA GLN A 355 -14.65 34.44 14.17
C GLN A 355 -15.09 35.89 14.46
N GLN A 356 -14.73 36.84 13.59
CA GLN A 356 -15.10 38.26 13.76
C GLN A 356 -16.58 38.54 13.54
N ARG A 357 -17.24 37.76 12.68
CA ARG A 357 -18.63 37.99 12.25
C ARG A 357 -19.65 37.01 12.85
N SER A 358 -19.19 36.05 13.67
CA SER A 358 -20.05 35.11 14.38
C SER A 358 -19.91 35.26 15.89
N ASN A 359 -20.75 34.54 16.63
CA ASN A 359 -20.63 34.40 18.08
C ASN A 359 -19.72 33.22 18.50
N MET A 360 -19.06 32.56 17.55
CA MET A 360 -18.22 31.39 17.79
C MET A 360 -16.74 31.77 17.91
N ARG A 361 -15.97 30.89 18.54
CA ARG A 361 -14.52 31.04 18.68
C ARG A 361 -13.82 29.93 17.93
N VAL A 362 -12.78 30.28 17.19
CA VAL A 362 -11.89 29.34 16.51
C VAL A 362 -10.63 29.21 17.35
N LYS A 363 -10.32 27.99 17.79
CA LYS A 363 -9.13 27.68 18.56
C LYS A 363 -8.28 26.70 17.77
N ARG A 364 -7.00 27.01 17.62
CA ARG A 364 -6.05 25.97 17.24
C ARG A 364 -5.77 25.14 18.49
N PRO A 365 -6.01 23.82 18.49
CA PRO A 365 -5.68 23.01 19.65
C PRO A 365 -4.20 23.16 19.95
N GLN A 366 -3.86 23.53 21.18
CA GLN A 366 -2.49 23.48 21.70
C GLN A 366 -2.12 22.02 21.97
N SER A 367 -2.12 21.21 20.91
CA SER A 367 -1.53 19.89 20.98
C SER A 367 -0.02 20.10 20.90
N GLN A 368 0.68 19.78 21.99
CA GLN A 368 2.12 19.71 21.97
C GLN A 368 2.50 18.41 21.26
N TRP A 369 2.87 18.53 20.00
CA TRP A 369 3.53 17.45 19.28
C TRP A 369 5.02 17.59 19.48
N ILE A 370 5.62 16.58 20.11
CA ILE A 370 7.07 16.51 20.27
C ILE A 370 7.61 15.80 19.04
N VAL A 371 8.23 16.55 18.13
CA VAL A 371 9.07 15.98 17.08
C VAL A 371 10.47 15.88 17.66
N GLN A 372 10.84 14.67 18.07
CA GLN A 372 12.17 14.38 18.58
C GLN A 372 12.96 13.60 17.53
N LYS A 373 14.18 14.03 17.27
CA LYS A 373 15.13 13.28 16.45
C LYS A 373 15.42 11.94 17.13
N LEU A 374 15.11 10.84 16.44
CA LEU A 374 15.39 9.48 16.92
C LEU A 374 16.79 9.02 16.48
N ALA A 375 17.16 9.29 15.22
CA ALA A 375 18.42 8.88 14.63
C ALA A 375 18.86 9.85 13.51
N ASP A 376 20.14 9.75 13.11
CA ASP A 376 20.73 10.40 11.94
C ASP A 376 20.56 9.57 10.65
N GLU A 377 19.41 8.90 10.50
CA GLU A 377 19.08 8.06 9.35
C GLU A 377 17.67 8.37 8.84
N GLY A 378 17.54 8.53 7.52
CA GLY A 378 16.27 8.79 6.85
C GLY A 378 15.69 7.54 6.19
N SER A 379 14.55 7.70 5.51
CA SER A 379 13.86 6.61 4.80
C SER A 379 14.70 5.95 3.70
N ALA A 380 15.74 6.61 3.19
CA ALA A 380 16.65 6.03 2.21
C ALA A 380 17.55 4.92 2.77
N SER A 381 17.70 4.84 4.10
CA SER A 381 18.44 3.76 4.75
C SER A 381 17.61 2.46 4.68
N PRO A 382 18.18 1.33 4.20
CA PRO A 382 17.50 0.04 4.23
C PRO A 382 17.00 -0.35 5.63
N PHE A 383 17.74 0.02 6.68
CA PHE A 383 17.34 -0.22 8.06
C PHE A 383 16.00 0.45 8.40
N MET A 384 15.87 1.75 8.10
CA MET A 384 14.65 2.53 8.35
C MET A 384 13.51 2.10 7.42
N ALA A 385 13.79 1.94 6.13
CA ALA A 385 12.79 1.55 5.14
C ALA A 385 12.19 0.19 5.46
N ARG A 386 13.00 -0.81 5.80
CA ARG A 386 12.53 -2.20 5.91
C ARG A 386 11.93 -2.50 7.26
N LEU A 387 12.66 -2.18 8.34
CA LEU A 387 12.26 -2.60 9.69
C LEU A 387 11.18 -1.69 10.29
N PHE A 388 11.04 -0.46 9.79
CA PHE A 388 10.02 0.47 10.28
C PHE A 388 8.94 0.64 9.23
N MET A 389 9.24 1.26 8.08
CA MET A 389 8.19 1.58 7.11
C MET A 389 7.54 0.31 6.53
N GLY A 390 8.35 -0.62 6.03
CA GLY A 390 7.90 -1.85 5.38
C GLY A 390 7.09 -2.74 6.32
N LEU A 391 7.64 -3.08 7.49
CA LEU A 391 6.90 -3.91 8.47
C LEU A 391 5.61 -3.23 8.97
N MET A 392 5.60 -1.90 9.16
CA MET A 392 4.37 -1.20 9.56
C MET A 392 3.31 -1.21 8.45
N ARG A 393 3.70 -1.12 7.18
CA ARG A 393 2.77 -1.25 6.04
C ARG A 393 2.19 -2.67 5.94
N LEU A 394 3.01 -3.69 6.16
CA LEU A 394 2.53 -5.07 6.19
C LEU A 394 1.57 -5.29 7.38
N ARG A 395 1.86 -4.72 8.55
CA ARG A 395 0.98 -4.73 9.72
C ARG A 395 -0.38 -4.13 9.40
N ASP A 396 -0.44 -3.00 8.69
CA ASP A 396 -1.70 -2.30 8.40
C ASP A 396 -2.67 -3.16 7.57
N ALA A 397 -2.17 -4.12 6.78
CA ALA A 397 -3.00 -5.07 6.06
C ALA A 397 -3.70 -6.11 6.96
N VAL A 398 -3.12 -6.40 8.13
CA VAL A 398 -3.65 -7.37 9.10
C VAL A 398 -4.43 -6.68 10.23
N TYR A 399 -4.02 -5.46 10.60
CA TYR A 399 -4.57 -4.68 11.71
C TYR A 399 -5.14 -3.34 11.20
N PRO A 400 -6.25 -3.35 10.44
CA PRO A 400 -6.89 -2.13 9.96
C PRO A 400 -7.52 -1.34 11.12
N ASP A 401 -7.94 -2.02 12.18
CA ASP A 401 -8.49 -1.41 13.39
C ASP A 401 -7.37 -0.83 14.29
N PRO A 402 -7.47 0.45 14.70
CA PRO A 402 -6.46 1.09 15.54
C PRO A 402 -6.23 0.41 16.90
N VAL A 403 -7.26 -0.19 17.52
CA VAL A 403 -7.13 -0.84 18.83
C VAL A 403 -6.39 -2.17 18.70
N ALA A 404 -6.75 -2.97 17.69
CA ALA A 404 -6.03 -4.21 17.39
C ALA A 404 -4.55 -3.92 17.03
N ARG A 405 -4.31 -2.85 16.28
CA ARG A 405 -2.96 -2.39 15.90
C ARG A 405 -2.09 -2.04 17.10
N GLU A 406 -2.65 -1.39 18.12
CA GLU A 406 -1.90 -1.02 19.33
C GLU A 406 -1.24 -2.23 20.03
N SER A 407 -1.88 -3.40 19.97
CA SER A 407 -1.33 -4.63 20.56
C SER A 407 -0.06 -5.11 19.85
N PHE A 408 -0.02 -5.01 18.52
CA PHE A 408 1.18 -5.27 17.73
C PHE A 408 2.24 -4.22 18.00
N ASP A 409 1.87 -2.94 17.99
CA ASP A 409 2.80 -1.82 18.15
C ASP A 409 3.53 -1.89 19.48
N LYS A 410 2.83 -2.18 20.57
CA LYS A 410 3.44 -2.37 21.90
C LYS A 410 4.43 -3.53 21.93
N ALA A 411 4.12 -4.64 21.27
CA ALA A 411 5.02 -5.79 21.21
C ALA A 411 6.23 -5.49 20.30
N PHE A 412 6.01 -4.79 19.20
CA PHE A 412 7.04 -4.42 18.24
C PHE A 412 7.99 -3.37 18.81
N ASP A 413 7.52 -2.39 19.59
CA ASP A 413 8.30 -1.23 20.07
C ASP A 413 9.57 -1.63 20.85
N PHE A 414 9.56 -2.79 21.50
CA PHE A 414 10.74 -3.31 22.18
C PHE A 414 11.90 -3.68 21.22
N VAL A 415 11.57 -4.13 20.00
CA VAL A 415 12.52 -4.54 18.97
C VAL A 415 13.42 -3.36 18.54
N PRO A 416 12.90 -2.24 18.01
CA PRO A 416 13.73 -1.11 17.62
C PRO A 416 14.42 -0.46 18.82
N ASN A 417 13.77 -0.39 19.99
CA ASN A 417 14.39 0.13 21.22
C ASN A 417 15.65 -0.65 21.64
N SER A 418 15.76 -1.93 21.26
CA SER A 418 16.97 -2.74 21.48
C SER A 418 17.91 -2.75 20.28
N LEU A 419 17.38 -2.59 19.06
CA LEU A 419 18.15 -2.66 17.83
C LEU A 419 18.95 -1.38 17.55
N PHE A 420 18.41 -0.20 17.88
CA PHE A 420 19.13 1.06 17.77
C PHE A 420 20.42 1.08 18.60
N PRO A 421 20.40 0.75 19.91
CA PRO A 421 21.63 0.63 20.70
C PRO A 421 22.65 -0.35 20.12
N ALA A 422 22.20 -1.51 19.60
CA ALA A 422 23.10 -2.47 18.96
C ALA A 422 23.76 -1.89 17.71
N ARG A 423 22.99 -1.18 16.87
CA ARG A 423 23.50 -0.51 15.67
C ARG A 423 24.47 0.63 16.00
N THR A 424 24.14 1.46 16.99
CA THR A 424 25.01 2.53 17.49
C THR A 424 26.33 1.96 18.01
N ALA A 425 26.28 0.92 18.85
CA ALA A 425 27.48 0.28 19.39
C ALA A 425 28.35 -0.34 18.27
N ALA A 426 27.75 -0.98 17.27
CA ALA A 426 28.51 -1.53 16.13
C ALA A 426 29.22 -0.44 15.31
N LYS A 427 28.54 0.71 15.11
CA LYS A 427 29.14 1.89 14.47
C LYS A 427 30.29 2.45 15.29
N GLU A 428 30.08 2.66 16.59
CA GLU A 428 31.11 3.19 17.51
C GLU A 428 32.32 2.26 17.61
N ILE A 429 32.13 0.93 17.63
CA ILE A 429 33.23 -0.06 17.57
C ILE A 429 34.04 0.11 16.28
N SER A 430 33.36 0.25 15.15
CA SER A 430 34.01 0.39 13.83
C SER A 430 34.81 1.68 13.76
N GLU A 431 34.25 2.80 14.24
CA GLU A 431 34.91 4.11 14.27
C GLU A 431 36.11 4.14 15.23
N LEU A 432 35.96 3.58 16.44
CA LEU A 432 37.04 3.47 17.44
C LEU A 432 38.22 2.67 16.90
N TRP A 433 37.94 1.51 16.29
CA TRP A 433 38.99 0.65 15.74
C TRP A 433 39.68 1.31 14.54
N ALA A 434 38.93 1.79 13.56
CA ALA A 434 39.49 2.42 12.37
C ALA A 434 40.33 3.67 12.71
N GLY A 435 39.83 4.50 13.64
CA GLY A 435 40.54 5.67 14.13
C GLY A 435 41.87 5.31 14.80
N HIS A 436 41.85 4.34 15.72
CA HIS A 436 43.06 3.89 16.42
C HIS A 436 44.07 3.25 15.47
N ALA A 437 43.63 2.32 14.61
CA ALA A 437 44.49 1.67 13.64
C ALA A 437 45.16 2.67 12.69
N SER A 438 44.41 3.69 12.24
CA SER A 438 44.94 4.77 11.40
C SER A 438 46.01 5.60 12.12
N LYS A 439 45.74 6.04 13.36
CA LYS A 439 46.71 6.82 14.16
C LYS A 439 47.98 6.03 14.47
N VAL A 440 47.85 4.73 14.72
CA VAL A 440 48.99 3.82 14.93
C VAL A 440 49.83 3.69 13.67
N ALA A 441 49.18 3.45 12.52
CA ALA A 441 49.86 3.32 11.24
C ALA A 441 50.55 4.62 10.80
N ALA A 442 49.99 5.79 11.15
CA ALA A 442 50.58 7.09 10.90
C ALA A 442 51.72 7.46 11.88
N GLY A 443 51.92 6.68 12.95
CA GLY A 443 52.90 6.96 13.99
C GLY A 443 52.54 8.13 14.91
N GLU A 444 51.28 8.61 14.88
CA GLU A 444 50.82 9.77 15.65
C GLU A 444 50.75 9.46 17.16
N VAL A 445 50.39 8.23 17.50
CA VAL A 445 50.18 7.77 18.89
C VAL A 445 51.17 6.70 19.31
N VAL A 446 52.21 6.48 18.50
CA VAL A 446 53.18 5.40 18.70
C VAL A 446 54.60 5.97 18.71
N ARG A 447 55.32 5.70 19.80
CA ARG A 447 56.72 6.13 19.94
C ARG A 447 57.60 4.93 20.26
N ARG A 448 58.70 4.79 19.51
CA ARG A 448 59.71 3.75 19.76
C ARG A 448 60.83 4.37 20.61
N GLN A 449 61.03 3.85 21.83
CA GLN A 449 62.12 4.25 22.72
C GLN A 449 62.99 3.04 23.02
N GLY A 450 64.06 2.87 22.23
CA GLY A 450 64.90 1.67 22.28
C GLY A 450 64.10 0.41 21.90
N VAL A 451 64.04 -0.56 22.81
CA VAL A 451 63.24 -1.79 22.65
C VAL A 451 61.78 -1.63 23.06
N ALA A 452 61.41 -0.51 23.71
CA ALA A 452 60.06 -0.26 24.18
C ALA A 452 59.20 0.41 23.10
N ILE A 453 57.96 -0.04 22.99
CA ILE A 453 56.90 0.60 22.19
C ILE A 453 55.97 1.30 23.17
N HIS A 454 55.87 2.62 23.03
CA HIS A 454 54.95 3.45 23.79
C HIS A 454 53.73 3.76 22.92
N ILE A 455 52.55 3.49 23.47
CA ILE A 455 51.27 3.84 22.86
C ILE A 455 50.65 4.94 23.73
N ASP A 456 50.44 6.11 23.14
CA ASP A 456 50.00 7.30 23.87
C ASP A 456 48.48 7.37 24.05
N GLU A 457 47.72 6.63 23.24
CA GLU A 457 46.26 6.51 23.32
C GLU A 457 45.84 5.05 23.51
N ASN A 458 44.97 4.77 24.50
CA ASN A 458 44.44 3.43 24.75
C ASN A 458 42.93 3.39 24.52
N ILE A 459 42.46 2.51 23.64
CA ILE A 459 41.04 2.29 23.33
C ILE A 459 40.39 1.11 24.05
N ASP A 460 41.15 0.25 24.74
CA ASP A 460 40.71 -1.05 25.30
C ASP A 460 39.45 -0.93 26.16
N LYS A 461 39.42 0.07 27.06
CA LYS A 461 38.31 0.27 28.00
C LYS A 461 37.02 0.60 27.26
N GLU A 462 37.11 1.50 26.29
CA GLU A 462 35.95 1.99 25.54
C GLU A 462 35.49 0.94 24.53
N LEU A 463 36.42 0.31 23.81
CA LEU A 463 36.13 -0.80 22.90
C LEU A 463 35.43 -1.95 23.62
N ARG A 464 35.92 -2.35 24.80
CA ARG A 464 35.27 -3.36 25.64
C ARG A 464 33.86 -2.95 26.02
N ARG A 465 33.67 -1.73 26.53
CA ARG A 465 32.35 -1.20 26.91
C ARG A 465 31.36 -1.30 25.75
N GLN A 466 31.78 -0.93 24.54
CA GLN A 466 30.92 -1.00 23.37
C GLN A 466 30.58 -2.42 22.94
N VAL A 467 31.54 -3.35 23.01
CA VAL A 467 31.28 -4.77 22.73
C VAL A 467 30.28 -5.37 23.71
N GLU A 468 30.39 -5.03 25.00
CA GLU A 468 29.44 -5.45 26.03
C GLU A 468 28.03 -4.91 25.75
N HIS A 469 27.93 -3.62 25.41
CA HIS A 469 26.66 -3.01 25.01
C HIS A 469 26.06 -3.65 23.76
N PHE A 470 26.88 -3.93 22.75
CA PHE A 470 26.46 -4.60 21.52
C PHE A 470 25.88 -5.98 21.81
N LEU A 471 26.65 -6.85 22.49
CA LEU A 471 26.24 -8.24 22.78
C LEU A 471 24.93 -8.29 23.58
N ASN A 472 24.81 -7.43 24.59
CA ASN A 472 23.61 -7.35 25.42
C ASN A 472 22.39 -6.86 24.63
N SER A 473 22.57 -5.83 23.82
CA SER A 473 21.48 -5.24 23.01
C SER A 473 21.02 -6.20 21.92
N ALA A 474 21.95 -6.78 21.15
CA ALA A 474 21.66 -7.74 20.09
C ALA A 474 20.98 -9.02 20.64
N ALA A 475 21.47 -9.56 21.76
CA ALA A 475 20.83 -10.71 22.41
C ALA A 475 19.42 -10.37 22.93
N ARG A 476 19.20 -9.14 23.41
CA ARG A 476 17.90 -8.65 23.89
C ARG A 476 16.89 -8.52 22.75
N VAL A 477 17.31 -8.05 21.56
CA VAL A 477 16.46 -8.00 20.36
C VAL A 477 15.83 -9.36 20.09
N ILE A 478 16.64 -10.42 20.04
CA ILE A 478 16.15 -11.76 19.66
C ILE A 478 15.43 -12.49 20.80
N LYS A 479 15.96 -12.43 22.03
CA LYS A 479 15.44 -13.21 23.16
C LYS A 479 14.20 -12.60 23.80
N GLN A 480 14.11 -11.27 23.86
CA GLN A 480 12.98 -10.58 24.49
C GLN A 480 12.08 -9.94 23.44
N GLY A 481 12.66 -9.18 22.50
CA GLY A 481 11.88 -8.48 21.47
C GLY A 481 11.17 -9.43 20.52
N MET A 482 11.94 -10.22 19.76
CA MET A 482 11.36 -11.12 18.76
C MET A 482 10.52 -12.22 19.39
N GLN A 483 10.94 -12.79 20.53
CA GLN A 483 10.09 -13.76 21.23
C GLN A 483 8.73 -13.15 21.65
N GLY A 484 8.73 -11.92 22.18
CA GLY A 484 7.49 -11.22 22.54
C GLY A 484 6.62 -10.93 21.32
N LEU A 485 7.22 -10.41 20.25
CA LEU A 485 6.54 -10.09 19.01
C LEU A 485 5.94 -11.33 18.33
N THR A 486 6.71 -12.40 18.16
CA THR A 486 6.17 -13.61 17.52
C THR A 486 5.10 -14.26 18.38
N THR A 487 5.21 -14.21 19.71
CA THR A 487 4.15 -14.68 20.62
C THR A 487 2.86 -13.90 20.38
N GLN A 488 2.95 -12.57 20.24
CA GLN A 488 1.80 -11.73 19.88
C GLN A 488 1.23 -12.07 18.49
N LEU A 489 2.10 -12.51 17.57
CA LEU A 489 1.70 -13.01 16.26
C LEU A 489 1.28 -14.50 16.28
N GLY A 490 1.22 -15.14 17.44
CA GLY A 490 0.75 -16.52 17.59
C GLY A 490 1.79 -17.61 17.32
N VAL A 491 3.08 -17.27 17.33
CA VAL A 491 4.19 -18.20 17.10
C VAL A 491 5.18 -18.14 18.27
N ASP A 492 5.35 -19.26 18.99
CA ASP A 492 6.35 -19.38 20.06
C ASP A 492 7.71 -19.82 19.48
N ILE A 493 8.69 -18.92 19.50
CA ILE A 493 10.08 -19.22 19.12
C ILE A 493 11.02 -19.36 20.33
N GLY A 494 10.51 -19.31 21.56
CA GLY A 494 11.31 -19.29 22.78
C GLY A 494 12.20 -20.53 22.97
N PHE A 495 11.85 -21.65 22.33
CA PHE A 495 12.69 -22.85 22.30
C PHE A 495 14.04 -22.64 21.59
N MET A 496 14.16 -21.65 20.70
CA MET A 496 15.38 -21.31 19.97
C MET A 496 16.55 -20.98 20.89
N PHE A 497 16.27 -20.46 22.08
CA PHE A 497 17.27 -20.02 23.06
C PHE A 497 17.44 -20.99 24.24
N LYS A 498 16.81 -22.17 24.19
CA LYS A 498 16.92 -23.21 25.22
C LYS A 498 18.04 -24.20 24.90
N GLN A 499 18.37 -25.05 25.88
CA GLN A 499 19.31 -26.16 25.73
C GLN A 499 18.88 -27.13 24.62
N GLN A 500 19.86 -27.83 24.04
CA GLN A 500 19.69 -28.67 22.85
C GLN A 500 18.43 -29.58 22.86
N PRO A 501 18.12 -30.34 23.94
CA PRO A 501 16.94 -31.21 23.93
C PRO A 501 15.60 -30.45 23.83
N ALA A 502 15.52 -29.25 24.42
CA ALA A 502 14.33 -28.43 24.35
C ALA A 502 14.18 -27.74 22.98
N PHE A 503 15.31 -27.40 22.36
CA PHE A 503 15.36 -26.86 21.01
C PHE A 503 14.89 -27.90 19.97
N GLU A 504 15.42 -29.12 20.02
CA GLU A 504 15.03 -30.19 19.09
C GLU A 504 13.54 -30.52 19.18
N ARG A 505 12.99 -30.59 20.40
CA ARG A 505 11.54 -30.76 20.58
C ARG A 505 10.73 -29.59 20.02
N GLY A 506 11.18 -28.36 20.23
CA GLY A 506 10.53 -27.16 19.72
C GLY A 506 10.54 -27.08 18.19
N ILE A 507 11.68 -27.36 17.55
CA ILE A 507 11.80 -27.44 16.09
C ILE A 507 10.92 -28.56 15.53
N ALA A 508 10.93 -29.75 16.14
CA ALA A 508 10.08 -30.85 15.69
C ALA A 508 8.59 -30.50 15.74
N ALA A 509 8.15 -29.85 16.82
CA ALA A 509 6.77 -29.37 16.96
C ALA A 509 6.42 -28.30 15.92
N LEU A 510 7.30 -27.30 15.72
CA LEU A 510 7.08 -26.25 14.73
C LEU A 510 7.09 -26.80 13.31
N LYS A 511 7.93 -27.79 12.99
CA LYS A 511 8.00 -28.39 11.65
C LYS A 511 6.71 -29.09 11.25
N ALA A 512 5.89 -29.52 12.21
CA ALA A 512 4.59 -30.12 11.95
C ALA A 512 3.52 -29.10 11.51
N THR A 513 3.66 -27.82 11.91
CA THR A 513 2.69 -26.76 11.61
C THR A 513 3.21 -25.74 10.60
N ASP A 514 4.51 -25.45 10.63
CA ASP A 514 5.21 -24.46 9.80
C ASP A 514 6.65 -24.94 9.49
N PRO A 515 6.81 -25.82 8.49
CA PRO A 515 8.11 -26.38 8.14
C PRO A 515 9.09 -25.33 7.59
N LEU A 516 8.60 -24.25 6.96
CA LEU A 516 9.45 -23.21 6.41
C LEU A 516 10.11 -22.39 7.52
N LEU A 517 9.33 -21.94 8.50
CA LEU A 517 9.89 -21.24 9.66
C LEU A 517 10.80 -22.15 10.48
N ALA A 518 10.42 -23.42 10.70
CA ALA A 518 11.26 -24.38 11.42
C ALA A 518 12.64 -24.53 10.78
N ASN A 519 12.70 -24.72 9.46
CA ASN A 519 13.98 -24.82 8.73
C ASN A 519 14.78 -23.52 8.80
N TYR A 520 14.13 -22.36 8.72
CA TYR A 520 14.77 -21.06 8.88
C TYR A 520 15.41 -20.90 10.27
N LEU A 521 14.66 -21.15 11.34
CA LEU A 521 15.14 -21.05 12.73
C LEU A 521 16.27 -22.02 13.03
N GLU A 522 16.20 -23.24 12.49
CA GLU A 522 17.27 -24.23 12.61
C GLU A 522 18.57 -23.70 11.99
N LYS A 523 18.50 -23.14 10.78
CA LYS A 523 19.65 -22.53 10.12
C LYS A 523 20.17 -21.30 10.87
N CYS A 524 19.31 -20.44 11.38
CA CYS A 524 19.74 -19.29 12.19
C CYS A 524 20.54 -19.73 13.43
N ARG A 525 20.07 -20.77 14.14
CA ARG A 525 20.76 -21.29 15.32
C ARG A 525 22.13 -21.88 14.98
N GLN A 526 22.17 -22.72 13.95
CA GLN A 526 23.40 -23.37 13.50
C GLN A 526 24.46 -22.37 13.02
N THR A 527 24.05 -21.24 12.44
CA THR A 527 24.98 -20.35 11.75
C THR A 527 25.45 -19.18 12.60
N TRP A 528 24.59 -18.56 13.40
CA TRP A 528 24.95 -17.31 14.09
C TRP A 528 24.31 -17.11 15.45
N SER A 529 23.04 -17.50 15.66
CA SER A 529 22.33 -17.06 16.86
C SER A 529 22.86 -17.74 18.13
N GLU A 530 23.24 -19.02 18.05
CA GLU A 530 23.87 -19.71 19.18
C GLU A 530 25.23 -19.12 19.51
N ARG A 531 26.01 -18.72 18.50
CA ARG A 531 27.29 -18.03 18.68
C ARG A 531 27.11 -16.69 19.38
N LEU A 532 26.14 -15.88 18.97
CA LEU A 532 25.82 -14.60 19.63
C LEU A 532 25.42 -14.80 21.10
N ILE A 533 24.51 -15.74 21.36
CA ILE A 533 24.04 -16.03 22.72
C ILE A 533 25.17 -16.57 23.60
N LYS A 534 26.02 -17.45 23.06
CA LYS A 534 27.19 -17.96 23.77
C LYS A 534 28.16 -16.84 24.12
N SER A 535 28.53 -15.98 23.18
CA SER A 535 29.41 -14.83 23.44
C SER A 535 28.84 -13.91 24.53
N ARG A 536 27.53 -13.65 24.53
CA ARG A 536 26.87 -12.87 25.58
C ARG A 536 26.90 -13.59 26.93
N ASN A 537 26.61 -14.89 26.97
CA ASN A 537 26.62 -15.66 28.22
C ASN A 537 28.03 -15.79 28.81
N ASP A 538 29.05 -15.94 27.95
CA ASP A 538 30.44 -16.01 28.38
C ASP A 538 30.88 -14.69 29.05
N LEU A 539 30.43 -13.56 28.50
CA LEU A 539 30.60 -12.23 29.09
C LEU A 539 29.90 -12.09 30.45
N GLU A 540 28.63 -12.48 30.56
CA GLU A 540 27.83 -12.28 31.79
C GLU A 540 28.15 -13.28 32.91
N HIS A 541 28.55 -14.50 32.57
CA HIS A 541 28.58 -15.62 33.52
C HIS A 541 29.93 -16.34 33.61
N ASN A 542 30.79 -16.25 32.60
CA ASN A 542 32.06 -17.00 32.54
C ASN A 542 33.30 -16.11 32.68
N ASN A 543 33.14 -14.88 33.19
CA ASN A 543 34.21 -13.88 33.37
C ASN A 543 35.04 -13.61 32.09
N TRP A 544 34.47 -13.87 30.91
CA TRP A 544 35.13 -13.52 29.66
C TRP A 544 35.13 -12.00 29.49
N SER A 545 36.22 -11.45 28.99
CA SER A 545 36.29 -10.04 28.59
C SER A 545 37.04 -9.93 27.28
N LEU A 546 36.74 -8.89 26.50
CA LEU A 546 37.45 -8.63 25.25
C LEU A 546 38.97 -8.55 25.52
N PRO A 547 39.79 -9.31 24.77
CA PRO A 547 41.24 -9.19 24.81
C PRO A 547 41.70 -7.76 24.53
N ARG A 548 42.85 -7.38 25.07
CA ARG A 548 43.45 -6.07 24.79
C ARG A 548 43.97 -6.01 23.36
N VAL A 549 43.99 -4.82 22.78
CA VAL A 549 44.69 -4.55 21.53
C VAL A 549 46.17 -4.91 21.71
N THR A 550 46.71 -5.67 20.76
CA THR A 550 48.15 -5.99 20.71
C THR A 550 48.78 -5.29 19.51
N TYR A 551 50.11 -5.22 19.47
CA TYR A 551 50.83 -4.47 18.45
C TYR A 551 51.93 -5.36 17.86
N ASP A 552 51.95 -5.48 16.53
CA ASP A 552 53.01 -6.16 15.81
C ASP A 552 54.07 -5.14 15.38
N ALA A 553 55.33 -5.46 15.66
CA ALA A 553 56.51 -4.66 15.34
C ALA A 553 57.57 -5.46 14.57
N SER A 554 57.18 -6.59 13.97
CA SER A 554 58.04 -7.44 13.13
C SER A 554 58.43 -6.78 11.81
N GLY A 555 57.65 -5.79 11.35
CA GLY A 555 57.91 -4.98 10.14
C GLY A 555 58.58 -3.63 10.41
N ALA A 556 58.71 -2.83 9.34
CA ALA A 556 59.22 -1.45 9.42
C ALA A 556 58.29 -0.51 10.20
N ASN A 557 56.99 -0.80 10.18
CA ASN A 557 55.94 -0.04 10.85
C ASN A 557 55.32 -0.86 11.99
N ILE A 558 54.82 -0.19 13.02
CA ILE A 558 54.04 -0.82 14.09
C ILE A 558 52.58 -0.87 13.66
N VAL A 559 51.95 -2.04 13.81
CA VAL A 559 50.56 -2.29 13.38
C VAL A 559 49.73 -2.73 14.58
N ALA A 560 48.56 -2.12 14.78
CA ALA A 560 47.60 -2.57 15.78
C ALA A 560 46.91 -3.85 15.30
N VAL A 561 46.83 -4.84 16.19
CA VAL A 561 46.16 -6.13 15.94
C VAL A 561 44.81 -6.13 16.63
N GLU A 562 43.76 -6.35 15.84
CA GLU A 562 42.38 -6.29 16.30
C GLU A 562 42.06 -7.43 17.27
N PRO A 563 41.41 -7.14 18.42
CA PRO A 563 40.99 -8.20 19.32
C PRO A 563 39.89 -9.06 18.70
N LEU A 564 39.85 -10.32 19.13
CA LEU A 564 38.93 -11.32 18.57
C LEU A 564 37.74 -11.59 19.51
N VAL A 565 36.57 -11.78 18.91
CA VAL A 565 35.37 -12.32 19.55
C VAL A 565 35.00 -13.63 18.85
N ALA A 566 35.00 -14.73 19.60
CA ALA A 566 34.75 -16.07 19.06
C ALA A 566 35.58 -16.35 17.79
N GLY A 567 36.88 -16.03 17.84
CA GLY A 567 37.85 -16.29 16.76
C GLY A 567 37.80 -15.33 15.57
N GLN A 568 36.98 -14.28 15.60
CA GLN A 568 36.82 -13.32 14.50
C GLN A 568 37.14 -11.90 14.98
N ALA A 569 37.68 -11.05 14.09
CA ALA A 569 37.92 -9.64 14.38
C ALA A 569 36.66 -8.96 14.94
N VAL A 570 36.80 -8.13 15.97
CA VAL A 570 35.65 -7.58 16.69
C VAL A 570 34.70 -6.80 15.77
N THR A 571 35.23 -5.97 14.86
CA THR A 571 34.44 -5.20 13.89
C THR A 571 33.68 -6.12 12.94
N GLU A 572 34.34 -7.14 12.39
CA GLU A 572 33.72 -8.12 11.49
C GLU A 572 32.63 -8.94 12.21
N PHE A 573 32.90 -9.35 13.46
CA PHE A 573 31.93 -10.07 14.29
C PHE A 573 30.68 -9.23 14.56
N VAL A 574 30.83 -7.97 15.02
CA VAL A 574 29.67 -7.14 15.36
C VAL A 574 28.85 -6.77 14.13
N GLN A 575 29.51 -6.48 12.99
CA GLN A 575 28.80 -6.20 11.74
C GLN A 575 28.04 -7.43 11.25
N ALA A 576 28.68 -8.61 11.24
CA ALA A 576 28.02 -9.85 10.85
C ALA A 576 26.83 -10.17 11.76
N MET A 577 26.97 -10.02 13.08
CA MET A 577 25.88 -10.31 14.02
C MET A 577 24.74 -9.29 13.90
N LEU A 578 25.04 -7.99 13.74
CA LEU A 578 24.02 -6.96 13.55
C LEU A 578 23.21 -7.24 12.29
N ASP A 579 23.90 -7.53 11.19
CA ASP A 579 23.31 -7.85 9.90
C ASP A 579 22.37 -9.06 10.00
N ARG A 580 22.82 -10.15 10.64
CA ARG A 580 21.98 -11.34 10.88
C ARG A 580 20.77 -11.05 11.76
N VAL A 581 20.92 -10.22 12.80
CA VAL A 581 19.81 -9.82 13.67
C VAL A 581 18.78 -9.00 12.88
N CYS A 582 19.22 -8.07 12.03
CA CYS A 582 18.31 -7.29 11.17
C CYS A 582 17.54 -8.20 10.19
N CYS A 583 18.20 -9.13 9.51
CA CYS A 583 17.53 -10.11 8.64
C CYS A 583 16.50 -10.94 9.42
N PHE A 584 16.88 -11.42 10.61
CA PHE A 584 15.99 -12.21 11.46
C PHE A 584 14.74 -11.45 11.89
N VAL A 585 14.90 -10.18 12.29
CA VAL A 585 13.76 -9.32 12.64
C VAL A 585 12.82 -9.16 11.45
N GLU A 586 13.35 -8.84 10.28
CA GLU A 586 12.54 -8.62 9.08
C GLU A 586 11.84 -9.89 8.60
N ASP A 587 12.58 -10.97 8.37
CA ASP A 587 12.10 -12.23 7.81
C ASP A 587 11.03 -12.86 8.70
N VAL A 588 11.31 -13.00 9.99
CA VAL A 588 10.39 -13.67 10.92
C VAL A 588 9.14 -12.83 11.11
N THR A 589 9.27 -11.50 11.22
CA THR A 589 8.11 -10.62 11.34
C THR A 589 7.25 -10.66 10.07
N ALA A 590 7.85 -10.51 8.89
CA ALA A 590 7.13 -10.57 7.61
C ALA A 590 6.41 -11.90 7.43
N HIS A 591 7.07 -13.02 7.75
CA HIS A 591 6.47 -14.35 7.68
C HIS A 591 5.28 -14.49 8.63
N CYS A 592 5.44 -14.12 9.90
CA CYS A 592 4.37 -14.19 10.88
C CYS A 592 3.18 -13.27 10.52
N ILE A 593 3.43 -12.08 9.96
CA ILE A 593 2.37 -11.20 9.45
C ILE A 593 1.68 -11.86 8.23
N GLN A 594 2.44 -12.43 7.29
CA GLN A 594 1.90 -13.11 6.10
C GLN A 594 0.92 -14.22 6.49
N GLN A 595 1.20 -14.99 7.55
CA GLN A 595 0.31 -16.06 8.03
C GLN A 595 -1.02 -15.54 8.62
N LYS A 596 -1.08 -14.26 9.03
CA LYS A 596 -2.30 -13.62 9.52
C LYS A 596 -3.08 -12.87 8.44
N MET A 597 -2.52 -12.71 7.24
CA MET A 597 -3.20 -12.03 6.15
C MET A 597 -4.46 -12.78 5.73
N ALA A 598 -5.47 -12.04 5.25
CA ALA A 598 -6.63 -12.65 4.64
C ALA A 598 -6.20 -13.50 3.43
N ALA A 599 -6.76 -14.70 3.30
CA ALA A 599 -6.38 -15.68 2.27
C ALA A 599 -6.21 -15.13 0.83
N PRO A 600 -6.99 -14.13 0.37
CA PRO A 600 -6.84 -13.58 -0.98
C PRO A 600 -5.58 -12.73 -1.23
N ILE A 601 -4.87 -12.31 -0.18
CA ILE A 601 -3.65 -11.47 -0.28
C ILE A 601 -2.46 -12.15 0.38
N THR A 602 -1.26 -11.77 -0.05
CA THR A 602 0.00 -12.25 0.49
C THR A 602 1.10 -11.21 0.30
N ILE A 603 2.35 -11.60 0.55
CA ILE A 603 3.54 -10.76 0.40
C ILE A 603 4.40 -11.30 -0.73
N THR A 604 4.95 -10.42 -1.55
CA THR A 604 6.04 -10.72 -2.48
C THR A 604 7.29 -9.94 -2.09
N GLU A 605 8.44 -10.44 -2.50
CA GLU A 605 9.72 -9.75 -2.41
C GLU A 605 9.91 -8.85 -3.65
N ILE A 606 10.33 -7.61 -3.42
CA ILE A 606 10.70 -6.65 -4.45
C ILE A 606 12.17 -6.93 -4.83
N PRO A 607 12.47 -7.24 -6.10
CA PRO A 607 13.83 -7.42 -6.56
C PRO A 607 14.70 -6.20 -6.22
N LEU A 608 15.95 -6.43 -5.79
CA LEU A 608 16.85 -5.37 -5.33
C LEU A 608 16.98 -4.21 -6.34
N ALA A 609 17.02 -4.52 -7.64
CA ALA A 609 17.13 -3.54 -8.72
C ALA A 609 15.88 -2.67 -8.92
N GLU A 610 14.72 -3.12 -8.43
CA GLU A 610 13.42 -2.45 -8.55
C GLU A 610 13.06 -1.66 -7.28
N ARG A 611 13.86 -1.81 -6.21
CA ARG A 611 13.65 -1.08 -4.96
C ARG A 611 13.93 0.41 -5.15
N ARG A 612 13.06 1.24 -4.58
CA ARG A 612 13.14 2.68 -4.69
C ARG A 612 14.27 3.22 -3.82
N SER A 613 15.11 4.09 -4.36
CA SER A 613 16.26 4.66 -3.63
C SER A 613 15.85 5.49 -2.41
N GLU A 614 14.67 6.12 -2.43
CA GLU A 614 14.20 6.96 -1.33
C GLU A 614 13.55 6.18 -0.17
N ALA A 615 13.19 4.91 -0.42
CA ALA A 615 12.57 3.98 0.53
C ALA A 615 12.75 2.55 0.01
N PRO A 616 13.94 1.94 0.20
CA PRO A 616 14.27 0.62 -0.34
C PRO A 616 13.64 -0.50 0.49
N GLU A 617 12.31 -0.52 0.54
CA GLU A 617 11.51 -1.59 1.14
C GLU A 617 11.73 -2.90 0.37
N ARG A 618 11.73 -4.03 1.09
CA ARG A 618 11.92 -5.36 0.51
C ARG A 618 10.62 -6.05 0.14
N PHE A 619 9.54 -5.74 0.84
CA PHE A 619 8.28 -6.48 0.74
C PHE A 619 7.14 -5.55 0.33
N GLN A 620 6.22 -6.09 -0.47
CA GLN A 620 4.95 -5.45 -0.79
C GLN A 620 3.80 -6.45 -0.78
N LEU A 621 2.58 -5.93 -0.62
CA LEU A 621 1.38 -6.73 -0.73
C LEU A 621 1.15 -7.14 -2.19
N THR A 622 0.66 -8.35 -2.38
CA THR A 622 0.25 -8.89 -3.68
C THR A 622 -0.94 -9.84 -3.50
N LEU A 623 -1.50 -10.31 -4.60
CA LEU A 623 -2.62 -11.24 -4.59
C LEU A 623 -2.11 -12.67 -4.46
N ALA A 624 -2.80 -13.48 -3.67
CA ALA A 624 -2.45 -14.90 -3.52
C ALA A 624 -2.66 -15.70 -4.83
N VAL A 625 -3.58 -15.24 -5.69
CA VAL A 625 -3.88 -15.82 -7.00
C VAL A 625 -3.79 -14.72 -8.05
N GLY A 626 -3.00 -14.95 -9.10
CA GLY A 626 -2.79 -13.98 -10.18
C GLY A 626 -1.94 -12.77 -9.80
N GLY A 627 -1.36 -12.74 -8.60
CA GLY A 627 -0.38 -11.75 -8.18
C GLY A 627 1.05 -12.17 -8.48
N GLN A 628 2.00 -11.38 -8.00
CA GLN A 628 3.43 -11.68 -7.99
C GLN A 628 3.72 -12.95 -7.15
N PRO A 629 4.86 -13.63 -7.38
CA PRO A 629 5.22 -14.83 -6.64
C PRO A 629 5.20 -14.62 -5.12
N ARG A 630 4.46 -15.47 -4.41
CA ARG A 630 4.43 -15.46 -2.95
C ARG A 630 5.86 -15.61 -2.40
N TRP A 631 6.26 -14.69 -1.54
CA TRP A 631 7.48 -14.82 -0.76
C TRP A 631 7.32 -15.91 0.30
N ASN A 632 8.33 -16.77 0.41
CA ASN A 632 8.43 -17.81 1.43
C ASN A 632 9.71 -17.57 2.23
N ILE A 633 9.58 -17.63 3.56
CA ILE A 633 10.75 -17.49 4.44
C ILE A 633 11.80 -18.55 4.10
N SER A 634 13.04 -18.10 3.91
CA SER A 634 14.18 -18.96 3.65
C SER A 634 15.45 -18.29 4.16
N TYR A 635 16.37 -19.08 4.68
CA TYR A 635 17.62 -18.53 5.21
C TYR A 635 18.54 -18.16 4.06
N GLN A 636 19.01 -16.91 4.06
CA GLN A 636 19.97 -16.40 3.08
C GLN A 636 21.23 -15.90 3.78
N SER A 637 22.41 -16.21 3.23
CA SER A 637 23.70 -15.72 3.74
C SER A 637 24.06 -14.32 3.24
N SER A 638 23.36 -13.80 2.22
CA SER A 638 23.55 -12.43 1.71
C SER A 638 23.30 -11.39 2.80
N LEU A 639 24.06 -10.28 2.76
CA LEU A 639 23.93 -9.18 3.72
C LEU A 639 22.53 -8.57 3.69
N PHE A 640 22.05 -8.07 4.82
CA PHE A 640 20.77 -7.38 4.98
C PHE A 640 20.54 -6.40 3.84
N GLU A 641 21.45 -5.47 3.58
CA GLU A 641 21.31 -4.46 2.51
C GLU A 641 21.27 -5.03 1.09
N LYS A 642 21.73 -6.28 0.88
CA LYS A 642 21.82 -6.96 -0.42
C LYS A 642 20.79 -8.06 -0.62
N VAL A 643 20.06 -8.42 0.45
CA VAL A 643 18.92 -9.33 0.45
C VAL A 643 17.70 -8.57 -0.01
#